data_AF-A0A2E7G0U8-F1
#
_entry.id   AF-A0A2E7G0U8-F1
#
_cell.length_a   1.000
_cell.length_b   1.000
_cell.length_c   1.000
_cell.angle_alpha   90.00
_cell.angle_beta   90.00
_cell.angle_gamma   90.00
#
_symmetry.space_group_name_H-M   'P 1'
#
loop_
_entity.id
_entity.type
_entity.pdbx_description
1 polymer ?
#
loop_
_entity_poly.entity_id
_entity_poly.type
_entity_poly.pdbx_seq_one_letter_code
_entity_poly.pdbx_strand_id
1 'polypeptide(L)'
;MKSNSYRVILVSLLMIFSSLAGCLEGDEEVVDEGSVGTVMVSTYHVGELVKAVAGDRVTLEYMSQDNIPVHDYEPSAQDIVRLQGADVFFYHGLGLEPWVDSTIESMGAAAPTAIETHAMPGEEVTLDYEGMLVTELCELLTAGPYESTTLSMDEDDASEIHAEYVAHTLSFPEMEEDHDEHGEEDHDEHGEEDHDEHGEDGHDEHDHADHGHASPEEIIEDPADCPSETVISIFHMEEGEYILDFEEAEDLHEFNMAVLKMGGGHAHHDHHGHGDDHGDDHDEEMTPEQALAEADQDNDGKISWNEFWTVWMNEDEDDHDGHGDDDHDEHSHSVSVLYPDNTTAMFELDHDMLPDNATGWDLTSITMQENNISLNSSVHEVYGNQVHGINGVDAPSDYSWWWSLQIWNGASEAWEESGVGIDSVMMTHDDNDHLAWAASTANMSLLEEPGHHDDHDDHNPIEEAMEEYLMDMLMTMFNESDADSDTLLSLAELENFIESIEDMDDELGSLTTEILISAFDEDGDGKLSMSEFVSMIAAMDDDHDDHGDDEHHMECDISDLDNFTGYCECVMASCAFVCLDSDSNQCEDCVDANCNPMFDILDVNMNGFIDASELDMLMDMGEEHAGHVKIHIEAEGEYGFALPHDVEFYVLMGEGGHDDHDDHDDHDDHDDHGDEEDMVCYDMSTHTVDSTITTEDDCEAAGYMWTAANSGPGGDGDHDDEDGHDDHADEETLNYDPHSWLDPVAFKVQMNIVMDGLIAAFPSAEDDFRANAESFGAELDALDDSFEAAFGENGTCAVAGQEKTVVANHNAYSYIAVRYDIQFVTVHGLDPEGEPSPEDIANVVEHINEEGVTVLFVEEYTDAASVGSIVQDTGVTIEYLYTMEMAPIDSNDDYMSLMSKNLANLESGLGC
;
A
#
# COMPACT_ATOMS: atom_id res chain seq x y z
N MET A 1 -5.65 -2.27 -88.25
CA MET A 1 -5.03 -3.62 -88.13
C MET A 1 -3.65 -3.59 -87.42
N LYS A 2 -3.33 -2.56 -86.61
CA LYS A 2 -2.05 -2.50 -85.88
C LYS A 2 -2.16 -2.54 -84.34
N SER A 3 -3.34 -2.41 -83.73
CA SER A 3 -3.46 -2.48 -82.25
C SER A 3 -3.65 -3.91 -81.70
N ASN A 4 -4.18 -4.85 -82.49
CA ASN A 4 -4.36 -6.24 -82.03
C ASN A 4 -3.05 -7.05 -82.04
N SER A 5 -2.04 -6.63 -82.80
CA SER A 5 -0.75 -7.34 -82.84
C SER A 5 0.10 -7.07 -81.61
N TYR A 6 -0.01 -5.87 -81.00
CA TYR A 6 0.70 -5.55 -79.76
C TYR A 6 0.10 -6.27 -78.55
N ARG A 7 -1.23 -6.43 -78.49
CA ARG A 7 -1.88 -7.17 -77.41
C ARG A 7 -1.55 -8.66 -77.43
N VAL A 8 -1.43 -9.28 -78.60
CA VAL A 8 -1.02 -10.69 -78.70
C VAL A 8 0.46 -10.87 -78.34
N ILE A 9 1.33 -9.94 -78.72
CA ILE A 9 2.75 -9.98 -78.33
C ILE A 9 2.92 -9.77 -76.82
N LEU A 10 2.14 -8.89 -76.20
CA LEU A 10 2.22 -8.59 -74.78
C LEU A 10 1.67 -9.74 -73.91
N VAL A 11 0.58 -10.39 -74.34
CA VAL A 11 0.04 -11.59 -73.67
C VAL A 11 0.95 -12.80 -73.86
N SER A 12 1.58 -12.97 -75.03
CA SER A 12 2.57 -14.03 -75.25
C SER A 12 3.87 -13.80 -74.45
N LEU A 13 4.28 -12.54 -74.23
CA LEU A 13 5.43 -12.20 -73.37
C LEU A 13 5.11 -12.43 -71.89
N LEU A 14 3.89 -12.13 -71.45
CA LEU A 14 3.44 -12.42 -70.08
C LEU A 14 3.36 -13.93 -69.81
N MET A 15 2.86 -14.73 -70.76
CA MET A 15 2.81 -16.20 -70.63
C MET A 15 4.22 -16.85 -70.66
N ILE A 16 5.18 -16.23 -71.34
CA ILE A 16 6.59 -16.68 -71.35
C ILE A 16 7.29 -16.27 -70.05
N PHE A 17 6.99 -15.10 -69.48
CA PHE A 17 7.51 -14.71 -68.16
C PHE A 17 6.91 -15.54 -67.01
N SER A 18 5.61 -15.88 -67.06
CA SER A 18 4.98 -16.77 -66.08
C SER A 18 5.46 -18.23 -66.15
N SER A 19 6.17 -18.64 -67.21
CA SER A 19 6.79 -19.96 -67.31
C SER A 19 8.28 -19.98 -66.92
N LEU A 20 8.87 -18.82 -66.59
CA LEU A 20 10.18 -18.72 -65.93
C LEU A 20 10.08 -18.48 -64.41
N ALA A 21 8.92 -18.10 -63.89
CA ALA A 21 8.67 -17.98 -62.45
C ALA A 21 8.36 -19.33 -61.75
N GLY A 22 8.36 -20.44 -62.50
CA GLY A 22 8.13 -21.80 -61.98
C GLY A 22 9.42 -22.63 -61.79
N CYS A 23 10.58 -21.98 -61.83
CA CYS A 23 11.86 -22.52 -61.37
C CYS A 23 12.51 -21.44 -60.51
N LEU A 24 11.85 -21.05 -59.43
CA LEU A 24 12.60 -20.79 -58.22
C LEU A 24 13.00 -22.20 -57.75
N GLU A 25 14.28 -22.53 -57.96
CA GLU A 25 15.01 -23.32 -56.96
C GLU A 25 14.47 -22.86 -55.62
N GLY A 26 13.82 -23.77 -54.87
CA GLY A 26 13.86 -23.58 -53.43
C GLY A 26 15.32 -23.41 -53.12
N ASP A 27 15.65 -22.40 -52.31
CA ASP A 27 16.87 -22.49 -51.53
C ASP A 27 16.74 -23.83 -50.79
N GLU A 28 17.31 -24.89 -51.37
CA GLU A 28 17.78 -26.01 -50.59
C GLU A 28 18.74 -25.33 -49.64
N GLU A 29 18.33 -25.21 -48.38
CA GLU A 29 19.27 -24.96 -47.30
C GLU A 29 20.50 -25.78 -47.60
N VAL A 30 21.64 -25.09 -47.61
CA VAL A 30 22.92 -25.73 -47.77
C VAL A 30 23.12 -26.54 -46.49
N VAL A 31 22.53 -27.74 -46.44
CA VAL A 31 22.93 -28.78 -45.50
C VAL A 31 24.39 -29.01 -45.84
N ASP A 32 25.28 -28.50 -44.99
CA ASP A 32 26.70 -28.68 -45.19
C ASP A 32 26.94 -30.18 -45.37
N GLU A 33 27.67 -30.59 -46.42
CA GLU A 33 27.80 -32.02 -46.78
C GLU A 33 28.50 -32.84 -45.66
N GLY A 34 28.87 -32.19 -44.54
CA GLY A 34 29.36 -32.77 -43.29
C GLY A 34 28.43 -32.69 -42.06
N SER A 35 27.32 -31.94 -42.06
CA SER A 35 26.45 -31.80 -40.88
C SER A 35 25.73 -33.11 -40.53
N VAL A 36 25.63 -33.44 -39.24
CA VAL A 36 24.99 -34.65 -38.72
C VAL A 36 23.55 -34.43 -38.24
N GLY A 37 23.11 -33.17 -38.14
CA GLY A 37 21.77 -32.76 -37.75
C GLY A 37 21.69 -31.27 -37.40
N THR A 38 20.50 -30.82 -37.03
CA THR A 38 20.23 -29.44 -36.60
C THR A 38 20.06 -29.38 -35.09
N VAL A 39 20.80 -28.47 -34.45
CA VAL A 39 20.74 -28.18 -33.02
C VAL A 39 20.22 -26.76 -32.85
N MET A 40 19.20 -26.59 -32.02
CA MET A 40 18.69 -25.29 -31.65
C MET A 40 19.11 -24.94 -30.21
N VAL A 41 19.40 -23.67 -29.96
CA VAL A 41 19.74 -23.16 -28.61
C VAL A 41 18.92 -21.93 -28.27
N SER A 42 18.63 -21.70 -26.99
CA SER A 42 17.92 -20.50 -26.52
C SER A 42 18.81 -19.25 -26.56
N THR A 43 20.01 -19.33 -25.97
CA THR A 43 20.90 -18.20 -25.68
C THR A 43 22.28 -18.30 -26.35
N TYR A 44 23.04 -17.20 -26.33
CA TYR A 44 24.37 -17.16 -26.91
C TYR A 44 25.38 -18.07 -26.20
N HIS A 45 25.45 -18.05 -24.86
CA HIS A 45 26.38 -18.89 -24.08
C HIS A 45 26.16 -20.38 -24.30
N VAL A 46 24.91 -20.83 -24.36
CA VAL A 46 24.57 -22.23 -24.70
C VAL A 46 25.00 -22.56 -26.13
N GLY A 47 24.83 -21.61 -27.06
CA GLY A 47 25.36 -21.70 -28.41
C GLY A 47 26.88 -21.86 -28.48
N GLU A 48 27.63 -21.15 -27.64
CA GLU A 48 29.08 -21.27 -27.55
C GLU A 48 29.52 -22.64 -27.00
N LEU A 49 28.79 -23.21 -26.03
CA LEU A 49 29.02 -24.61 -25.59
C LEU A 49 28.81 -25.60 -26.75
N VAL A 50 27.67 -25.50 -27.44
CA VAL A 50 27.36 -26.39 -28.57
C VAL A 50 28.39 -26.24 -29.67
N LYS A 51 28.78 -25.01 -30.02
CA LYS A 51 29.79 -24.73 -31.05
C LYS A 51 31.17 -25.24 -30.65
N ALA A 52 31.58 -25.08 -29.40
CA ALA A 52 32.86 -25.57 -28.89
C ALA A 52 32.93 -27.10 -28.95
N VAL A 53 31.86 -27.81 -28.60
CA VAL A 53 31.82 -29.28 -28.60
C VAL A 53 31.56 -29.85 -30.00
N ALA A 54 30.56 -29.34 -30.71
CA ALA A 54 30.12 -29.87 -31.98
C ALA A 54 30.99 -29.43 -33.17
N GLY A 55 31.57 -28.23 -33.12
CA GLY A 55 32.24 -27.59 -34.26
C GLY A 55 31.36 -27.58 -35.52
N ASP A 56 31.97 -27.75 -36.69
CA ASP A 56 31.25 -27.80 -37.99
C ASP A 56 30.44 -29.10 -38.21
N ARG A 57 30.25 -29.93 -37.18
CA ARG A 57 29.55 -31.22 -37.34
C ARG A 57 28.03 -31.06 -37.26
N VAL A 58 27.49 -29.99 -36.70
CA VAL A 58 26.05 -29.74 -36.61
C VAL A 58 25.70 -28.40 -37.26
N THR A 59 24.45 -28.23 -37.67
CA THR A 59 23.88 -26.93 -37.99
C THR A 59 23.35 -26.32 -36.70
N LEU A 60 23.96 -25.22 -36.22
CA LEU A 60 23.53 -24.51 -35.02
C LEU A 60 22.57 -23.38 -35.40
N GLU A 61 21.42 -23.33 -34.76
CA GLU A 61 20.40 -22.28 -34.87
C GLU A 61 20.04 -21.73 -33.48
N TYR A 62 19.68 -20.46 -33.42
CA TYR A 62 19.25 -19.78 -32.18
C TYR A 62 17.73 -19.58 -32.19
N MET A 63 17.10 -19.64 -31.02
CA MET A 63 15.68 -19.34 -30.85
C MET A 63 15.41 -17.89 -31.19
N SER A 64 15.98 -16.95 -30.44
CA SER A 64 15.93 -15.55 -30.83
C SER A 64 16.82 -15.28 -32.04
N GLN A 65 16.25 -14.68 -33.08
CA GLN A 65 16.98 -14.27 -34.30
C GLN A 65 17.38 -12.80 -34.27
N ASP A 66 16.67 -12.03 -33.47
CA ASP A 66 17.01 -10.69 -33.09
C ASP A 66 17.80 -10.80 -31.77
N ASN A 67 18.74 -9.89 -31.52
CA ASN A 67 19.56 -9.95 -30.31
C ASN A 67 18.74 -9.34 -29.15
N ILE A 68 17.64 -10.02 -28.84
CA ILE A 68 16.69 -9.69 -27.76
C ILE A 68 17.17 -10.45 -26.52
N PRO A 69 17.11 -9.83 -25.35
CA PRO A 69 17.33 -10.51 -24.08
C PRO A 69 16.47 -11.76 -23.95
N VAL A 70 16.94 -12.74 -23.20
CA VAL A 70 16.28 -14.06 -23.23
C VAL A 70 15.02 -14.12 -22.36
N HIS A 71 14.98 -13.32 -21.30
CA HIS A 71 13.81 -13.19 -20.42
C HIS A 71 12.70 -12.40 -21.13
N ASP A 72 13.02 -11.32 -21.86
CA ASP A 72 12.08 -10.58 -22.73
C ASP A 72 11.61 -11.35 -23.98
N TYR A 73 12.26 -12.47 -24.28
CA TYR A 73 12.03 -13.14 -25.57
C TYR A 73 10.77 -13.99 -25.54
N GLU A 74 9.74 -13.55 -26.25
CA GLU A 74 8.57 -14.39 -26.53
C GLU A 74 8.71 -15.15 -27.88
N PRO A 75 8.60 -16.50 -27.91
CA PRO A 75 8.70 -17.27 -29.15
C PRO A 75 7.58 -16.98 -30.15
N SER A 76 7.95 -16.53 -31.36
CA SER A 76 6.97 -16.35 -32.43
C SER A 76 6.47 -17.71 -32.98
N ALA A 77 5.32 -17.70 -33.66
CA ALA A 77 4.83 -18.89 -34.36
C ALA A 77 5.80 -19.45 -35.42
N GLN A 78 6.72 -18.61 -35.95
CA GLN A 78 7.77 -19.09 -36.86
C GLN A 78 8.88 -19.81 -36.10
N ASP A 79 9.19 -19.36 -34.89
CA ASP A 79 10.24 -19.94 -34.03
C ASP A 79 9.81 -21.31 -33.53
N ILE A 80 8.54 -21.44 -33.12
CA ILE A 80 7.90 -22.73 -32.80
C ILE A 80 8.03 -23.72 -33.97
N VAL A 81 7.84 -23.28 -35.23
CA VAL A 81 8.01 -24.15 -36.40
C VAL A 81 9.46 -24.54 -36.64
N ARG A 82 10.42 -23.64 -36.40
CA ARG A 82 11.86 -23.94 -36.50
C ARG A 82 12.27 -24.94 -35.41
N LEU A 83 11.82 -24.72 -34.18
CA LEU A 83 12.08 -25.59 -33.03
C LEU A 83 11.52 -27.01 -33.23
N GLN A 84 10.32 -27.15 -33.80
CA GLN A 84 9.77 -28.46 -34.24
C GLN A 84 10.62 -29.18 -35.29
N GLY A 85 11.43 -28.44 -36.05
CA GLY A 85 12.34 -28.97 -37.06
C GLY A 85 13.71 -29.40 -36.52
N ALA A 86 14.05 -29.01 -35.29
CA ALA A 86 15.34 -29.33 -34.66
C ALA A 86 15.41 -30.80 -34.23
N ASP A 87 16.60 -31.39 -34.29
CA ASP A 87 16.84 -32.76 -33.78
C ASP A 87 17.01 -32.75 -32.25
N VAL A 88 17.59 -31.70 -31.70
CA VAL A 88 17.79 -31.46 -30.26
C VAL A 88 17.76 -29.95 -29.99
N PHE A 89 17.19 -29.58 -28.85
CA PHE A 89 17.13 -28.23 -28.34
C PHE A 89 17.88 -28.16 -27.00
N PHE A 90 18.81 -27.24 -26.86
CA PHE A 90 19.48 -26.95 -25.60
C PHE A 90 19.06 -25.59 -25.08
N TYR A 91 18.77 -25.49 -23.79
CA TYR A 91 18.46 -24.23 -23.13
C TYR A 91 19.21 -24.15 -21.80
N HIS A 92 19.28 -22.98 -21.18
CA HIS A 92 20.01 -22.85 -19.93
C HIS A 92 19.28 -23.59 -18.82
N GLY A 93 18.03 -23.23 -18.54
CA GLY A 93 17.28 -23.65 -17.36
C GLY A 93 17.34 -22.63 -16.24
N LEU A 94 16.94 -23.05 -15.03
CA LEU A 94 16.95 -22.20 -13.83
C LEU A 94 16.14 -20.91 -14.07
N GLY A 95 14.92 -21.05 -14.58
CA GLY A 95 14.00 -19.93 -14.83
C GLY A 95 14.34 -19.00 -16.00
N LEU A 96 15.60 -18.93 -16.47
CA LEU A 96 16.07 -17.96 -17.48
C LEU A 96 15.21 -17.88 -18.76
N GLU A 97 14.59 -19.00 -19.16
CA GLU A 97 13.75 -19.07 -20.35
C GLU A 97 12.30 -19.46 -19.96
N PRO A 98 11.50 -18.54 -19.41
CA PRO A 98 10.19 -18.86 -18.80
C PRO A 98 9.21 -19.50 -19.81
N TRP A 99 9.35 -19.15 -21.09
CA TRP A 99 8.53 -19.67 -22.19
C TRP A 99 8.84 -21.12 -22.59
N VAL A 100 9.93 -21.74 -22.14
CA VAL A 100 10.38 -23.05 -22.67
C VAL A 100 9.38 -24.16 -22.35
N ASP A 101 8.92 -24.26 -21.09
CA ASP A 101 8.09 -25.38 -20.65
C ASP A 101 6.71 -25.37 -21.33
N SER A 102 6.06 -24.20 -21.35
CA SER A 102 4.79 -23.99 -22.06
C SER A 102 4.92 -24.26 -23.56
N THR A 103 6.02 -23.82 -24.18
CA THR A 103 6.30 -24.04 -25.60
C THR A 103 6.48 -25.52 -25.90
N ILE A 104 7.28 -26.25 -25.13
CA ILE A 104 7.54 -27.68 -25.31
C ILE A 104 6.27 -28.51 -25.06
N GLU A 105 5.49 -28.17 -24.04
CA GLU A 105 4.22 -28.84 -23.75
C GLU A 105 3.21 -28.69 -24.90
N SER A 106 3.06 -27.47 -25.43
CA SER A 106 2.14 -27.16 -26.53
C SER A 106 2.42 -28.00 -27.80
N MET A 107 3.67 -28.37 -28.03
CA MET A 107 4.10 -29.18 -29.18
C MET A 107 3.81 -30.68 -28.99
N GLY A 108 3.72 -31.16 -27.76
CA GLY A 108 3.51 -32.57 -27.41
C GLY A 108 4.46 -33.51 -28.15
N ALA A 109 3.93 -34.44 -28.94
CA ALA A 109 4.75 -35.44 -29.65
C ALA A 109 5.61 -34.87 -30.80
N ALA A 110 5.43 -33.58 -31.15
CA ALA A 110 6.24 -32.88 -32.14
C ALA A 110 7.41 -32.11 -31.53
N ALA A 111 7.50 -32.03 -30.19
CA ALA A 111 8.60 -31.37 -29.51
C ALA A 111 9.95 -32.06 -29.81
N PRO A 112 11.04 -31.30 -30.01
CA PRO A 112 12.38 -31.86 -30.06
C PRO A 112 12.77 -32.43 -28.70
N THR A 113 13.91 -33.14 -28.64
CA THR A 113 14.50 -33.45 -27.34
C THR A 113 15.06 -32.16 -26.75
N ALA A 114 14.39 -31.61 -25.73
CA ALA A 114 14.86 -30.46 -24.96
C ALA A 114 15.82 -30.93 -23.85
N ILE A 115 16.94 -30.24 -23.67
CA ILE A 115 17.97 -30.55 -22.68
C ILE A 115 18.41 -29.26 -22.00
N GLU A 116 18.09 -29.16 -20.71
CA GLU A 116 18.61 -28.14 -19.82
C GLU A 116 20.12 -28.30 -19.64
N THR A 117 20.85 -27.19 -19.68
CA THR A 117 22.32 -27.21 -19.64
C THR A 117 22.89 -26.72 -18.32
N HIS A 118 22.11 -26.00 -17.52
CA HIS A 118 22.52 -25.51 -16.21
C HIS A 118 23.04 -26.65 -15.33
N ALA A 119 24.18 -26.41 -14.70
CA ALA A 119 24.77 -27.31 -13.71
C ALA A 119 25.95 -26.66 -13.01
N MET A 120 26.05 -26.93 -11.70
CA MET A 120 27.13 -26.48 -10.85
C MET A 120 28.19 -27.58 -10.58
N PRO A 121 29.44 -27.20 -10.23
CA PRO A 121 30.48 -28.15 -9.84
C PRO A 121 30.19 -28.80 -8.48
N GLY A 122 29.50 -29.94 -8.47
CA GLY A 122 29.20 -30.63 -7.22
C GLY A 122 27.90 -31.42 -7.28
N GLU A 123 27.21 -31.46 -6.14
CA GLU A 123 25.80 -31.90 -6.06
C GLU A 123 24.83 -30.73 -5.89
N GLU A 124 25.36 -29.49 -5.80
CA GLU A 124 24.58 -28.25 -5.74
C GLU A 124 23.88 -27.98 -7.09
N VAL A 125 22.69 -27.39 -7.01
CA VAL A 125 21.93 -26.93 -8.18
C VAL A 125 22.28 -25.49 -8.45
N THR A 126 22.19 -24.61 -7.46
CA THR A 126 22.51 -23.17 -7.50
C THR A 126 23.47 -22.80 -6.37
N LEU A 127 23.84 -21.52 -6.22
CA LEU A 127 24.52 -21.07 -5.01
C LEU A 127 23.56 -21.11 -3.80
N ASP A 128 24.12 -21.32 -2.62
CA ASP A 128 23.41 -21.31 -1.34
C ASP A 128 23.22 -19.85 -0.87
N TYR A 129 22.31 -19.12 -1.50
CA TYR A 129 22.14 -17.67 -1.30
C TYR A 129 21.73 -17.32 0.14
N GLU A 130 20.79 -18.05 0.72
CA GLU A 130 20.43 -17.96 2.14
C GLU A 130 21.66 -18.17 3.04
N GLY A 131 22.42 -19.25 2.83
CA GLY A 131 23.63 -19.51 3.61
C GLY A 131 24.71 -18.44 3.46
N MET A 132 24.82 -17.81 2.28
CA MET A 132 25.72 -16.69 2.03
C MET A 132 25.25 -15.42 2.74
N LEU A 133 23.96 -15.06 2.61
CA LEU A 133 23.34 -13.94 3.30
C LEU A 133 23.55 -14.05 4.81
N VAL A 134 23.24 -15.21 5.40
CA VAL A 134 23.46 -15.47 6.83
C VAL A 134 24.92 -15.25 7.20
N THR A 135 25.87 -15.75 6.39
CA THR A 135 27.30 -15.59 6.67
C THR A 135 27.73 -14.11 6.64
N GLU A 136 27.25 -13.35 5.68
CA GLU A 136 27.58 -11.93 5.51
C GLU A 136 26.99 -11.06 6.61
N LEU A 137 25.71 -11.26 6.95
CA LEU A 137 25.05 -10.60 8.08
C LEU A 137 25.79 -10.87 9.41
N CYS A 138 26.18 -12.12 9.66
CA CYS A 138 26.96 -12.50 10.84
C CYS A 138 28.35 -11.84 10.86
N GLU A 139 29.01 -11.74 9.71
CA GLU A 139 30.32 -11.08 9.59
C GLU A 139 30.20 -9.58 9.86
N LEU A 140 29.20 -8.90 9.29
CA LEU A 140 28.91 -7.49 9.51
C LEU A 140 28.64 -7.17 10.97
N LEU A 141 27.74 -7.92 11.62
CA LEU A 141 27.45 -7.75 13.05
C LEU A 141 28.69 -7.93 13.93
N THR A 142 29.65 -8.77 13.51
CA THR A 142 30.86 -9.09 14.28
C THR A 142 32.04 -8.15 14.03
N ALA A 143 32.22 -7.71 12.79
CA ALA A 143 33.44 -7.05 12.32
C ALA A 143 33.22 -5.62 11.81
N GLY A 144 31.99 -5.25 11.48
CA GLY A 144 31.63 -4.01 10.80
C GLY A 144 32.05 -3.99 9.32
N PRO A 145 32.02 -2.81 8.66
CA PRO A 145 32.00 -1.46 9.25
C PRO A 145 30.73 -1.14 10.05
N TYR A 146 30.82 -0.17 10.98
CA TYR A 146 29.70 0.27 11.80
C TYR A 146 29.37 1.74 11.55
N GLU A 147 28.09 2.03 11.36
CA GLU A 147 27.49 3.37 11.37
C GLU A 147 26.61 3.53 12.62
N SER A 148 26.35 4.75 13.07
CA SER A 148 25.57 5.00 14.28
C SER A 148 24.40 5.91 13.94
N THR A 149 23.20 5.45 14.28
CA THR A 149 21.93 6.11 14.03
C THR A 149 21.17 6.19 15.34
N THR A 150 20.60 7.35 15.64
CA THR A 150 19.73 7.52 16.80
C THR A 150 18.30 7.34 16.32
N LEU A 151 17.54 6.47 16.99
CA LEU A 151 16.13 6.25 16.68
C LEU A 151 15.33 7.52 16.98
N SER A 152 14.30 7.78 16.18
CA SER A 152 13.36 8.87 16.42
C SER A 152 12.21 8.38 17.31
N MET A 153 11.62 9.29 18.08
CA MET A 153 10.35 9.00 18.77
C MET A 153 9.18 9.14 17.80
N ASP A 154 9.27 10.05 16.83
CA ASP A 154 8.26 10.25 15.78
C ASP A 154 8.69 9.57 14.46
N GLU A 155 7.76 8.89 13.77
CA GLU A 155 8.00 8.24 12.48
C GLU A 155 8.42 9.22 11.40
N ASP A 156 7.84 10.42 11.37
CA ASP A 156 8.10 11.45 10.36
C ASP A 156 9.54 11.96 10.41
N ASP A 157 10.11 12.07 11.62
CA ASP A 157 11.46 12.54 11.89
C ASP A 157 12.52 11.42 11.88
N ALA A 158 12.12 10.19 11.57
CA ALA A 158 12.99 9.03 11.55
C ALA A 158 14.16 9.19 10.56
N SER A 159 15.37 8.85 11.01
CA SER A 159 16.56 8.89 10.15
C SER A 159 16.52 7.77 9.11
N GLU A 160 17.00 8.03 7.90
CA GLU A 160 17.07 7.05 6.82
C GLU A 160 18.33 6.17 6.93
N ILE A 161 18.17 4.87 6.70
CA ILE A 161 19.23 3.87 6.55
C ILE A 161 19.03 3.08 5.26
N HIS A 162 20.11 2.49 4.74
CA HIS A 162 20.08 1.63 3.56
C HIS A 162 20.58 0.23 3.88
N ALA A 163 20.13 -0.76 3.09
CA ALA A 163 20.54 -2.16 3.16
C ALA A 163 21.94 -2.41 2.53
N GLU A 164 22.92 -1.65 2.99
CA GLU A 164 24.30 -1.68 2.51
C GLU A 164 25.19 -2.63 3.32
N TYR A 165 26.43 -2.83 2.86
CA TYR A 165 27.44 -3.64 3.55
C TYR A 165 28.04 -2.91 4.79
N VAL A 166 27.17 -2.54 5.73
CA VAL A 166 27.46 -1.87 7.01
C VAL A 166 26.53 -2.41 8.10
N ALA A 167 26.99 -2.44 9.34
CA ALA A 167 26.14 -2.69 10.50
C ALA A 167 25.76 -1.36 11.16
N HIS A 168 24.48 -1.17 11.45
CA HIS A 168 23.95 0.02 12.12
C HIS A 168 23.96 -0.18 13.63
N THR A 169 24.58 0.75 14.35
CA THR A 169 24.51 0.85 15.81
C THR A 169 23.37 1.79 16.14
N LEU A 170 22.21 1.22 16.46
CA LEU A 170 20.98 1.94 16.77
C LEU A 170 20.91 2.24 18.27
N SER A 171 20.55 3.47 18.61
CA SER A 171 20.40 3.90 20.01
C SER A 171 19.08 4.65 20.21
N PHE A 172 18.34 4.31 21.26
CA PHE A 172 17.18 5.09 21.68
C PHE A 172 17.63 6.49 22.16
N PRO A 173 16.82 7.54 21.91
CA PRO A 173 17.16 8.90 22.32
C PRO A 173 17.27 9.00 23.86
N GLU A 174 18.36 9.62 24.36
CA GLU A 174 18.51 9.88 25.80
C GLU A 174 17.48 10.94 26.23
N MET A 175 16.44 10.57 26.99
CA MET A 175 15.60 11.54 27.68
C MET A 175 16.46 12.40 28.60
N GLU A 176 16.57 13.72 28.34
CA GLU A 176 17.22 14.63 29.27
C GLU A 176 16.38 14.69 30.56
N GLU A 177 16.74 13.87 31.56
CA GLU A 177 16.32 14.07 32.94
C GLU A 177 16.77 15.46 33.41
N ASP A 178 15.93 16.47 33.23
CA ASP A 178 16.08 17.78 33.85
C ASP A 178 15.74 17.67 35.35
N HIS A 179 16.55 16.88 36.06
CA HIS A 179 16.59 16.81 37.50
C HIS A 179 17.14 18.13 38.06
N ASP A 180 16.24 19.10 38.18
CA ASP A 180 16.50 20.36 38.84
C ASP A 180 16.69 20.15 40.36
N GLU A 181 17.94 19.88 40.72
CA GLU A 181 18.65 20.12 41.98
C GLU A 181 17.80 20.61 43.19
N HIS A 182 16.99 19.75 43.81
CA HIS A 182 16.43 19.99 45.15
C HIS A 182 16.84 18.91 46.16
N GLY A 183 17.79 19.30 47.01
CA GLY A 183 18.52 18.39 47.89
C GLY A 183 17.77 17.88 49.13
N GLU A 184 18.10 16.63 49.47
CA GLU A 184 18.51 16.15 50.79
C GLU A 184 17.65 16.63 51.99
N GLU A 185 16.61 15.88 52.36
CA GLU A 185 16.29 15.63 53.77
C GLU A 185 15.84 14.17 54.01
N ASP A 186 16.77 13.37 54.52
CA ASP A 186 16.64 12.24 55.46
C ASP A 186 15.20 11.79 55.83
N HIS A 187 14.80 10.57 55.44
CA HIS A 187 13.94 9.74 56.29
C HIS A 187 14.26 8.24 56.22
N ASP A 188 14.99 7.79 57.25
CA ASP A 188 15.24 6.40 57.65
C ASP A 188 13.95 5.63 58.03
N GLU A 189 14.01 4.31 57.79
CA GLU A 189 13.35 3.19 58.51
C GLU A 189 11.83 3.00 58.38
N HIS A 190 11.41 1.96 57.65
CA HIS A 190 10.60 0.78 58.06
C HIS A 190 10.41 -0.06 56.77
N GLY A 191 10.52 -1.37 56.68
CA GLY A 191 10.52 -2.49 57.62
C GLY A 191 9.95 -3.66 56.83
N GLU A 192 10.76 -4.69 56.62
CA GLU A 192 10.42 -5.91 55.85
C GLU A 192 9.10 -6.55 56.28
N GLU A 193 8.26 -6.97 55.33
CA GLU A 193 7.35 -8.12 55.50
C GLU A 193 6.90 -8.68 54.14
N ASP A 194 7.32 -9.94 53.91
CA ASP A 194 6.88 -10.99 52.98
C ASP A 194 5.55 -10.81 52.22
N HIS A 195 5.59 -10.95 50.88
CA HIS A 195 4.49 -11.44 50.03
C HIS A 195 5.14 -12.27 48.88
N ASP A 196 5.29 -13.58 49.06
CA ASP A 196 4.40 -14.67 48.66
C ASP A 196 4.36 -14.90 47.13
N GLU A 197 4.99 -16.02 46.73
CA GLU A 197 4.90 -16.68 45.42
C GLU A 197 3.44 -16.85 44.98
N HIS A 198 3.03 -16.11 43.96
CA HIS A 198 1.96 -16.41 43.01
C HIS A 198 2.56 -16.00 41.67
N GLY A 199 2.95 -16.92 40.79
CA GLY A 199 2.11 -17.94 40.19
C GLY A 199 1.99 -17.49 38.74
N GLU A 200 2.70 -18.18 37.84
CA GLU A 200 2.65 -17.95 36.40
C GLU A 200 1.21 -17.84 35.90
N ASP A 201 0.83 -16.64 35.49
CA ASP A 201 -0.25 -16.31 34.57
C ASP A 201 0.39 -15.24 33.68
N GLY A 202 0.98 -15.63 32.54
CA GLY A 202 0.35 -15.35 31.25
C GLY A 202 0.35 -13.84 31.03
N HIS A 203 1.50 -13.27 30.67
CA HIS A 203 1.50 -12.00 29.95
C HIS A 203 0.84 -12.35 28.63
N ASP A 204 -0.43 -11.97 28.47
CA ASP A 204 -1.08 -11.99 27.18
C ASP A 204 -0.28 -10.99 26.34
N GLU A 205 0.38 -11.52 25.31
CA GLU A 205 0.94 -10.77 24.20
C GLU A 205 -0.19 -9.85 23.72
N HIS A 206 0.00 -8.53 23.88
CA HIS A 206 -0.92 -7.56 23.30
C HIS A 206 -0.68 -7.61 21.80
N ASP A 207 -1.56 -8.30 21.09
CA ASP A 207 -1.57 -8.37 19.64
C ASP A 207 -1.72 -6.94 19.09
N HIS A 208 -0.61 -6.37 18.60
CA HIS A 208 -0.60 -5.25 17.64
C HIS A 208 -1.09 -5.75 16.27
N ALA A 209 -2.30 -6.32 16.22
CA ALA A 209 -2.85 -6.95 15.02
C ALA A 209 -3.60 -5.97 14.11
N ASP A 210 -3.61 -4.67 14.39
CA ASP A 210 -4.41 -3.68 13.65
C ASP A 210 -3.56 -2.60 12.94
N HIS A 211 -2.23 -2.68 13.03
CA HIS A 211 -1.32 -1.94 12.14
C HIS A 211 -0.77 -2.93 11.11
N GLY A 212 -0.80 -2.58 9.82
CA GLY A 212 -0.39 -3.44 8.70
C GLY A 212 1.12 -3.75 8.69
N HIS A 213 1.58 -4.60 9.61
CA HIS A 213 2.97 -5.01 9.70
C HIS A 213 3.30 -6.08 8.65
N ALA A 214 4.45 -5.94 7.98
CA ALA A 214 4.94 -7.01 7.12
C ALA A 214 5.34 -8.23 7.97
N SER A 215 4.97 -9.43 7.51
CA SER A 215 5.38 -10.69 8.14
C SER A 215 6.64 -11.26 7.47
N PRO A 216 7.62 -11.77 8.23
CA PRO A 216 8.79 -12.39 7.64
C PRO A 216 8.43 -13.71 6.96
N GLU A 217 9.00 -13.94 5.78
CA GLU A 217 8.89 -15.21 5.05
C GLU A 217 9.62 -16.35 5.77
N GLU A 218 10.76 -16.04 6.40
CA GLU A 218 11.55 -16.99 7.17
C GLU A 218 12.24 -16.33 8.37
N ILE A 219 12.36 -17.08 9.48
CA ILE A 219 13.08 -16.67 10.69
C ILE A 219 14.14 -17.73 11.04
N ILE A 220 15.38 -17.29 11.19
CA ILE A 220 16.55 -18.12 11.52
C ILE A 220 17.08 -17.72 12.91
N GLU A 221 16.88 -18.60 13.90
CA GLU A 221 17.35 -18.40 15.27
C GLU A 221 18.76 -18.96 15.54
N ASP A 222 19.61 -18.18 16.23
CA ASP A 222 20.98 -18.53 16.67
C ASP A 222 21.83 -19.17 15.54
N PRO A 223 21.97 -18.49 14.38
CA PRO A 223 22.74 -19.02 13.26
C PRO A 223 24.21 -19.23 13.63
N ALA A 224 24.82 -20.24 13.01
CA ALA A 224 26.21 -20.57 13.29
C ALA A 224 27.15 -19.43 12.82
N ASP A 225 28.19 -19.15 13.62
CA ASP A 225 29.18 -18.10 13.36
C ASP A 225 28.67 -16.65 13.48
N CYS A 226 27.40 -16.44 13.88
CA CYS A 226 26.89 -15.16 14.38
C CYS A 226 27.27 -14.88 15.85
N PRO A 227 27.11 -13.63 16.33
CA PRO A 227 26.98 -13.33 17.75
C PRO A 227 25.93 -14.23 18.42
N SER A 228 26.08 -14.49 19.72
CA SER A 228 25.13 -15.35 20.44
C SER A 228 23.78 -14.68 20.55
N GLU A 229 22.70 -15.46 20.38
CA GLU A 229 21.32 -14.96 20.49
C GLU A 229 20.99 -13.96 19.37
N THR A 230 21.55 -14.13 18.17
CA THR A 230 21.11 -13.40 16.97
C THR A 230 19.89 -14.08 16.36
N VAL A 231 18.93 -13.29 15.89
CA VAL A 231 17.79 -13.69 15.07
C VAL A 231 17.96 -13.02 13.71
N ILE A 232 17.72 -13.78 12.63
CA ILE A 232 17.67 -13.25 11.26
C ILE A 232 16.27 -13.45 10.72
N SER A 233 15.59 -12.36 10.38
CA SER A 233 14.27 -12.37 9.75
C SER A 233 14.41 -12.00 8.27
N ILE A 234 13.83 -12.80 7.38
CA ILE A 234 13.87 -12.59 5.92
C ILE A 234 12.50 -12.09 5.46
N PHE A 235 12.49 -10.96 4.76
CA PHE A 235 11.29 -10.34 4.19
C PHE A 235 11.46 -10.20 2.68
N HIS A 236 10.41 -10.44 1.89
CA HIS A 236 10.34 -9.91 0.53
C HIS A 236 9.91 -8.46 0.62
N MET A 237 10.69 -7.56 0.03
CA MET A 237 10.44 -6.12 0.06
C MET A 237 10.44 -5.58 -1.36
N GLU A 238 9.56 -4.62 -1.62
CA GLU A 238 9.52 -3.87 -2.88
C GLU A 238 10.45 -2.65 -2.81
N GLU A 239 10.69 -2.00 -3.94
CA GLU A 239 11.42 -0.73 -3.95
C GLU A 239 10.59 0.35 -3.25
N GLY A 240 11.16 1.02 -2.26
CA GLY A 240 10.44 2.04 -1.49
C GLY A 240 11.03 2.33 -0.12
N GLU A 241 10.39 3.25 0.59
CA GLU A 241 10.71 3.60 1.97
C GLU A 241 9.77 2.84 2.92
N TYR A 242 10.35 2.26 3.97
CA TYR A 242 9.62 1.54 5.01
C TYR A 242 10.03 2.09 6.38
N ILE A 243 9.09 2.15 7.33
CA ILE A 243 9.43 2.47 8.72
C ILE A 243 9.73 1.18 9.46
N LEU A 244 10.85 1.14 10.16
CA LEU A 244 11.15 0.09 11.12
C LEU A 244 10.85 0.63 12.50
N ASP A 245 9.87 0.01 13.14
CA ASP A 245 9.46 0.28 14.51
C ASP A 245 10.19 -0.71 15.45
N PHE A 246 10.74 -0.20 16.55
CA PHE A 246 11.46 -0.96 17.56
C PHE A 246 10.88 -0.72 18.95
N GLU A 247 10.47 -1.80 19.63
CA GLU A 247 10.04 -1.73 21.02
C GLU A 247 11.24 -1.61 21.98
N GLU A 248 11.25 -0.63 22.89
CA GLU A 248 12.29 -0.51 23.91
C GLU A 248 12.16 -1.62 24.97
N ALA A 249 13.04 -2.63 24.89
CA ALA A 249 13.16 -3.64 25.94
C ALA A 249 13.81 -3.08 27.23
N GLU A 250 13.33 -3.51 28.40
CA GLU A 250 13.89 -3.12 29.71
C GLU A 250 15.44 -3.33 29.75
N ASP A 251 16.21 -2.23 29.87
CA ASP A 251 17.68 -2.15 29.91
C ASP A 251 18.45 -2.17 28.55
N LEU A 252 17.78 -2.07 27.39
CA LEU A 252 18.42 -2.06 26.07
C LEU A 252 18.44 -0.66 25.42
N HIS A 253 19.52 0.11 25.64
CA HIS A 253 19.63 1.48 25.10
C HIS A 253 20.42 1.59 23.78
N GLU A 254 21.13 0.53 23.37
CA GLU A 254 21.94 0.51 22.15
C GLU A 254 22.09 -0.94 21.65
N PHE A 255 21.86 -1.18 20.36
CA PHE A 255 22.02 -2.48 19.73
C PHE A 255 22.60 -2.37 18.31
N ASN A 256 23.09 -3.49 17.78
CA ASN A 256 23.59 -3.56 16.41
C ASN A 256 22.61 -4.32 15.53
N MET A 257 22.35 -3.77 14.36
CA MET A 257 21.52 -4.36 13.32
C MET A 257 22.32 -4.44 12.03
N ALA A 258 22.11 -5.48 11.23
CA ALA A 258 22.62 -5.55 9.87
C ALA A 258 21.46 -5.92 8.94
N VAL A 259 21.37 -5.27 7.79
CA VAL A 259 20.39 -5.58 6.75
C VAL A 259 21.13 -5.75 5.44
N LEU A 260 20.85 -6.84 4.74
CA LEU A 260 21.41 -7.11 3.42
C LEU A 260 20.34 -7.73 2.53
N LYS A 261 20.34 -7.34 1.26
CA LYS A 261 19.59 -8.04 0.22
C LYS A 261 20.17 -9.44 0.02
N MET A 262 19.32 -10.46 -0.04
CA MET A 262 19.71 -11.78 -0.49
C MET A 262 20.19 -11.68 -1.94
N GLY A 263 21.38 -12.22 -2.20
CA GLY A 263 21.83 -12.39 -3.58
C GLY A 263 20.95 -13.41 -4.31
N GLY A 264 21.08 -13.47 -5.64
CA GLY A 264 20.62 -14.64 -6.37
C GLY A 264 19.29 -14.54 -7.11
N GLY A 265 18.91 -13.38 -7.63
CA GLY A 265 17.85 -13.27 -8.64
C GLY A 265 18.13 -12.08 -9.57
N HIS A 266 17.74 -12.21 -10.84
CA HIS A 266 17.58 -11.06 -11.74
C HIS A 266 16.35 -10.29 -11.24
N ALA A 267 16.52 -9.04 -10.81
CA ALA A 267 15.39 -8.12 -10.70
C ALA A 267 15.02 -7.73 -12.14
N HIS A 268 13.98 -8.34 -12.70
CA HIS A 268 13.40 -7.82 -13.94
C HIS A 268 12.46 -6.69 -13.55
N HIS A 269 12.87 -5.46 -13.87
CA HIS A 269 11.93 -4.36 -14.01
C HIS A 269 11.08 -4.64 -15.26
N ASP A 270 9.89 -5.21 -15.07
CA ASP A 270 8.80 -4.97 -16.01
C ASP A 270 7.85 -3.93 -15.42
N HIS A 271 8.24 -2.67 -15.59
CA HIS A 271 7.27 -1.59 -15.63
C HIS A 271 6.35 -1.86 -16.82
N HIS A 272 5.23 -2.54 -16.58
CA HIS A 272 4.06 -2.30 -17.40
C HIS A 272 3.76 -0.82 -17.30
N GLY A 273 3.92 -0.12 -18.43
CA GLY A 273 3.75 1.31 -18.53
C GLY A 273 2.39 1.76 -18.01
N HIS A 274 2.37 2.15 -16.75
CA HIS A 274 1.50 3.20 -16.29
C HIS A 274 2.00 4.45 -17.01
N GLY A 275 1.11 5.06 -17.79
CA GLY A 275 1.38 6.42 -18.20
C GLY A 275 1.49 7.21 -16.91
N ASP A 276 2.67 7.79 -16.67
CA ASP A 276 2.84 8.90 -15.73
C ASP A 276 1.95 10.06 -16.21
N ASP A 277 0.69 9.97 -15.87
CA ASP A 277 -0.19 11.09 -15.57
C ASP A 277 -0.59 10.96 -14.09
N HIS A 278 0.40 10.65 -13.24
CA HIS A 278 0.41 11.17 -11.89
C HIS A 278 1.23 12.44 -12.01
N GLY A 279 0.50 13.55 -12.18
CA GLY A 279 0.98 14.78 -11.59
C GLY A 279 1.20 14.50 -10.13
N ASP A 280 2.19 15.17 -9.56
CA ASP A 280 2.35 15.28 -8.14
C ASP A 280 1.00 15.80 -7.58
N ASP A 281 0.10 14.90 -7.16
CA ASP A 281 -0.84 15.21 -6.10
C ASP A 281 -0.05 15.03 -4.80
N HIS A 282 1.00 15.87 -4.68
CA HIS A 282 1.17 16.57 -3.41
C HIS A 282 -0.19 17.15 -3.10
N ASP A 283 -0.60 17.07 -1.84
CA ASP A 283 -1.63 17.93 -1.25
C ASP A 283 -1.63 19.26 -2.00
N GLU A 284 -2.56 19.46 -2.95
CA GLU A 284 -2.65 20.74 -3.63
C GLU A 284 -3.26 21.65 -2.58
N GLU A 285 -2.39 22.21 -1.72
CA GLU A 285 -2.66 23.33 -0.84
C GLU A 285 -3.55 24.30 -1.62
N MET A 286 -4.79 24.44 -1.15
CA MET A 286 -5.80 25.26 -1.79
C MET A 286 -5.24 26.67 -1.98
N THR A 287 -4.85 27.02 -3.21
CA THR A 287 -4.22 28.32 -3.43
C THR A 287 -5.18 29.44 -3.01
N PRO A 288 -4.69 30.60 -2.54
CA PRO A 288 -5.54 31.74 -2.18
C PRO A 288 -6.51 32.15 -3.31
N GLU A 289 -6.16 31.89 -4.58
CA GLU A 289 -7.05 32.08 -5.72
C GLU A 289 -8.14 31.00 -5.88
N GLN A 290 -7.89 29.74 -5.52
CA GLN A 290 -8.87 28.65 -5.46
C GLN A 290 -9.83 28.87 -4.28
N ALA A 291 -9.30 29.13 -3.08
CA ALA A 291 -10.09 29.45 -1.89
C ALA A 291 -11.03 30.65 -2.11
N LEU A 292 -10.54 31.71 -2.77
CA LEU A 292 -11.36 32.86 -3.14
C LEU A 292 -12.39 32.52 -4.23
N ALA A 293 -12.12 31.56 -5.11
CA ALA A 293 -13.06 31.18 -6.16
C ALA A 293 -14.23 30.34 -5.63
N GLU A 294 -14.00 29.57 -4.57
CA GLU A 294 -14.98 28.67 -3.93
C GLU A 294 -15.77 29.37 -2.83
N ALA A 295 -15.10 30.14 -1.96
CA ALA A 295 -15.72 30.78 -0.81
C ALA A 295 -16.41 32.12 -1.11
N ASP A 296 -16.03 32.88 -2.14
CA ASP A 296 -16.61 34.20 -2.47
C ASP A 296 -18.03 34.07 -3.07
N GLN A 297 -19.00 33.72 -2.23
CA GLN A 297 -20.39 33.46 -2.60
C GLN A 297 -21.08 34.71 -3.17
N ASP A 298 -20.71 35.91 -2.69
CA ASP A 298 -21.31 37.17 -3.14
C ASP A 298 -20.57 37.86 -4.31
N ASN A 299 -19.42 37.29 -4.71
CA ASN A 299 -18.57 37.66 -5.85
C ASN A 299 -18.07 39.11 -5.78
N ASP A 300 -17.69 39.56 -4.59
CA ASP A 300 -17.13 40.89 -4.36
C ASP A 300 -15.60 40.95 -4.40
N GLY A 301 -14.95 39.79 -4.53
CA GLY A 301 -13.51 39.60 -4.63
C GLY A 301 -12.79 39.64 -3.30
N LYS A 302 -13.50 39.38 -2.19
CA LYS A 302 -13.00 39.24 -0.83
C LYS A 302 -13.74 38.08 -0.14
N ILE A 303 -13.17 37.54 0.95
CA ILE A 303 -13.80 36.50 1.76
C ILE A 303 -14.21 37.09 3.11
N SER A 304 -15.46 36.87 3.53
CA SER A 304 -15.91 37.11 4.91
C SER A 304 -15.70 35.87 5.81
N TRP A 305 -15.64 36.05 7.13
CA TRP A 305 -15.50 34.92 8.08
C TRP A 305 -16.55 33.83 7.87
N ASN A 306 -17.80 34.20 7.62
CA ASN A 306 -18.85 33.23 7.33
C ASN A 306 -18.61 32.47 6.01
N GLU A 307 -18.12 33.14 4.97
CA GLU A 307 -17.80 32.52 3.69
C GLU A 307 -16.63 31.54 3.81
N PHE A 308 -15.59 31.91 4.57
CA PHE A 308 -14.47 31.03 4.90
C PHE A 308 -14.93 29.81 5.71
N TRP A 309 -15.61 30.04 6.84
CA TRP A 309 -16.06 28.97 7.75
C TRP A 309 -17.04 27.99 7.10
N THR A 310 -17.86 28.46 6.15
CA THR A 310 -18.78 27.59 5.41
C THR A 310 -18.05 26.67 4.44
N VAL A 311 -16.93 27.09 3.86
CA VAL A 311 -16.15 26.21 2.96
C VAL A 311 -15.28 25.25 3.76
N TRP A 312 -14.65 25.75 4.82
CA TRP A 312 -13.75 24.98 5.68
C TRP A 312 -14.41 23.80 6.41
N MET A 313 -15.71 23.88 6.71
CA MET A 313 -16.45 22.82 7.43
C MET A 313 -17.38 21.99 6.52
N ASN A 314 -17.43 22.27 5.22
CA ASN A 314 -18.34 21.58 4.28
C ASN A 314 -17.63 20.55 3.40
N GLU A 315 -16.39 20.16 3.70
CA GLU A 315 -15.64 19.21 2.87
C GLU A 315 -16.05 17.73 3.03
N ASP A 316 -16.97 17.40 3.94
CA ASP A 316 -17.35 16.00 4.20
C ASP A 316 -18.68 15.52 3.56
N GLU A 317 -19.42 16.33 2.79
CA GLU A 317 -20.76 15.92 2.32
C GLU A 317 -21.01 15.87 0.80
N ASP A 318 -20.02 16.12 -0.07
CA ASP A 318 -20.28 16.12 -1.52
C ASP A 318 -19.15 15.49 -2.36
N ASP A 319 -18.78 14.22 -2.10
CA ASP A 319 -18.13 13.36 -3.12
C ASP A 319 -18.22 11.84 -2.84
N HIS A 320 -19.43 11.28 -2.78
CA HIS A 320 -19.65 9.83 -2.97
C HIS A 320 -20.69 9.52 -4.06
N ASP A 321 -20.29 9.70 -5.32
CA ASP A 321 -20.97 9.07 -6.46
C ASP A 321 -20.62 7.56 -6.50
N GLY A 322 -21.39 6.75 -5.77
CA GLY A 322 -21.78 5.44 -6.28
C GLY A 322 -21.33 4.19 -5.55
N HIS A 323 -21.57 4.09 -4.24
CA HIS A 323 -21.90 2.80 -3.64
C HIS A 323 -23.20 2.93 -2.84
N GLY A 324 -24.08 1.96 -3.06
CA GLY A 324 -25.41 1.95 -2.48
C GLY A 324 -25.33 1.43 -1.06
N ASP A 325 -25.28 2.35 -0.12
CA ASP A 325 -25.62 2.09 1.27
C ASP A 325 -26.78 3.02 1.66
N ASP A 326 -27.85 2.38 2.11
CA ASP A 326 -29.13 2.96 2.51
C ASP A 326 -28.99 3.58 3.92
N ASP A 327 -28.10 4.54 4.10
CA ASP A 327 -28.06 5.38 5.31
C ASP A 327 -28.43 6.82 4.91
N HIS A 328 -29.73 6.98 4.67
CA HIS A 328 -30.34 8.30 4.65
C HIS A 328 -30.44 8.77 6.08
N ASP A 329 -29.72 9.83 6.45
CA ASP A 329 -30.04 10.63 7.63
C ASP A 329 -31.54 10.95 7.61
N GLU A 330 -32.28 10.35 8.53
CA GLU A 330 -33.74 10.45 8.59
C GLU A 330 -34.13 11.84 9.12
N HIS A 331 -33.90 12.91 8.35
CA HIS A 331 -34.35 14.25 8.74
C HIS A 331 -35.88 14.26 8.94
N SER A 332 -36.33 14.29 10.20
CA SER A 332 -37.76 14.20 10.53
C SER A 332 -38.35 15.60 10.79
N HIS A 333 -39.45 15.93 10.09
CA HIS A 333 -40.12 17.23 10.22
C HIS A 333 -41.23 17.14 11.26
N SER A 334 -41.49 18.20 12.03
CA SER A 334 -42.53 18.17 13.07
C SER A 334 -43.52 19.34 13.04
N VAL A 335 -44.78 19.06 13.38
CA VAL A 335 -45.83 20.07 13.56
C VAL A 335 -46.52 19.95 14.92
N SER A 336 -46.25 20.91 15.80
CA SER A 336 -46.88 21.05 17.11
C SER A 336 -48.15 21.90 17.08
N VAL A 337 -49.12 21.64 17.96
CA VAL A 337 -50.36 22.41 18.10
C VAL A 337 -50.68 22.66 19.57
N LEU A 338 -50.68 23.94 19.97
CA LEU A 338 -51.06 24.39 21.31
C LEU A 338 -52.47 25.03 21.31
N TYR A 339 -53.44 24.31 21.88
CA TYR A 339 -54.84 24.73 21.92
C TYR A 339 -55.13 25.79 23.00
N PRO A 340 -56.24 26.55 22.91
CA PRO A 340 -56.60 27.59 23.89
C PRO A 340 -56.85 27.11 25.32
N ASP A 341 -57.06 25.80 25.53
CA ASP A 341 -57.17 25.20 26.86
C ASP A 341 -55.82 24.73 27.43
N ASN A 342 -54.72 25.10 26.77
CA ASN A 342 -53.34 24.75 27.08
C ASN A 342 -53.05 23.25 26.98
N THR A 343 -53.74 22.55 26.09
CA THR A 343 -53.35 21.19 25.66
C THR A 343 -52.47 21.27 24.41
N THR A 344 -51.45 20.42 24.35
CA THR A 344 -50.53 20.28 23.21
C THR A 344 -50.72 18.95 22.49
N ALA A 345 -50.32 18.92 21.23
CA ALA A 345 -50.13 17.71 20.44
C ALA A 345 -49.01 17.98 19.42
N MET A 346 -48.09 17.03 19.28
CA MET A 346 -47.00 17.06 18.29
C MET A 346 -47.19 15.91 17.31
N PHE A 347 -46.77 16.11 16.07
CA PHE A 347 -46.91 15.17 14.97
C PHE A 347 -45.64 15.24 14.14
N GLU A 348 -44.96 14.10 13.95
CA GLU A 348 -43.81 13.97 13.05
C GLU A 348 -44.25 13.57 11.63
N LEU A 349 -43.38 13.88 10.67
CA LEU A 349 -43.51 13.57 9.26
C LEU A 349 -42.10 13.40 8.64
N ASP A 350 -41.84 12.22 8.09
CA ASP A 350 -40.59 11.94 7.37
C ASP A 350 -40.38 12.90 6.20
N HIS A 351 -39.13 13.34 5.96
CA HIS A 351 -38.78 14.29 4.90
C HIS A 351 -39.29 13.84 3.51
N ASP A 352 -39.19 12.55 3.20
CA ASP A 352 -39.64 11.93 1.94
C ASP A 352 -41.12 12.15 1.60
N MET A 353 -41.95 12.49 2.59
CA MET A 353 -43.36 12.82 2.35
C MET A 353 -43.56 14.24 1.84
N LEU A 354 -42.53 15.09 1.91
CA LEU A 354 -42.53 16.46 1.45
C LEU A 354 -42.04 16.54 -0.01
N PRO A 355 -42.64 17.41 -0.84
CA PRO A 355 -42.10 17.68 -2.17
C PRO A 355 -40.84 18.56 -2.09
N ASP A 356 -39.94 18.44 -3.06
CA ASP A 356 -38.78 19.34 -3.19
C ASP A 356 -39.21 20.82 -3.13
N ASN A 357 -38.51 21.62 -2.31
CA ASN A 357 -38.88 23.01 -1.96
C ASN A 357 -40.24 23.12 -1.23
N ALA A 358 -40.50 22.23 -0.27
CA ALA A 358 -41.70 22.29 0.55
C ALA A 358 -41.80 23.61 1.31
N THR A 359 -43.03 24.13 1.40
CA THR A 359 -43.33 25.27 2.27
C THR A 359 -43.89 24.77 3.60
N GLY A 360 -43.89 25.63 4.62
CA GLY A 360 -44.54 25.31 5.90
C GLY A 360 -46.03 24.97 5.74
N TRP A 361 -46.67 25.37 4.64
CA TRP A 361 -48.04 24.97 4.33
C TRP A 361 -48.11 23.50 3.89
N ASP A 362 -47.13 23.04 3.12
CA ASP A 362 -47.03 21.65 2.69
C ASP A 362 -46.82 20.76 3.92
N LEU A 363 -45.83 21.08 4.77
CA LEU A 363 -45.61 20.39 6.05
C LEU A 363 -46.86 20.40 6.95
N THR A 364 -47.47 21.57 7.18
CA THR A 364 -48.71 21.65 8.00
C THR A 364 -49.85 20.84 7.38
N SER A 365 -50.06 20.91 6.07
CA SER A 365 -51.24 20.31 5.43
C SER A 365 -51.13 18.80 5.26
N ILE A 366 -49.92 18.29 4.98
CA ILE A 366 -49.62 16.86 4.86
C ILE A 366 -49.67 16.21 6.24
N THR A 367 -48.96 16.76 7.24
CA THR A 367 -48.96 16.24 8.62
C THR A 367 -50.38 16.16 9.21
N MET A 368 -51.20 17.20 9.01
CA MET A 368 -52.59 17.20 9.48
C MET A 368 -53.47 16.22 8.71
N GLN A 369 -53.20 16.00 7.43
CA GLN A 369 -53.93 15.01 6.63
C GLN A 369 -53.61 13.58 7.09
N GLU A 370 -52.33 13.24 7.25
CA GLU A 370 -51.87 11.91 7.67
C GLU A 370 -52.39 11.56 9.08
N ASN A 371 -52.38 12.54 9.99
CA ASN A 371 -52.91 12.38 11.33
C ASN A 371 -54.45 12.54 11.44
N ASN A 372 -55.16 12.68 10.29
CA ASN A 372 -56.62 12.82 10.20
C ASN A 372 -57.18 13.99 11.06
N ILE A 373 -56.46 15.10 11.07
CA ILE A 373 -56.79 16.36 11.76
C ILE A 373 -57.45 17.33 10.77
N SER A 374 -58.64 17.81 11.12
CA SER A 374 -59.36 18.75 10.23
C SER A 374 -58.77 20.16 10.33
N LEU A 375 -58.31 20.70 9.19
CA LEU A 375 -57.96 22.12 9.05
C LEU A 375 -59.13 22.93 8.47
N ASN A 376 -59.40 24.09 9.06
CA ASN A 376 -60.27 25.13 8.51
C ASN A 376 -59.39 26.30 8.06
N SER A 377 -59.10 26.38 6.77
CA SER A 377 -58.24 27.41 6.18
C SER A 377 -58.91 28.16 5.03
N SER A 378 -58.32 29.29 4.62
CA SER A 378 -58.70 30.01 3.41
C SER A 378 -57.49 30.58 2.70
N VAL A 379 -57.53 30.64 1.37
CA VAL A 379 -56.49 31.29 0.56
C VAL A 379 -56.82 32.76 0.35
N HIS A 380 -55.95 33.66 0.75
CA HIS A 380 -56.03 35.10 0.49
C HIS A 380 -55.26 35.47 -0.79
N GLU A 381 -55.84 36.31 -1.66
CA GLU A 381 -55.26 36.65 -2.98
C GLU A 381 -53.85 37.30 -2.94
N VAL A 382 -53.43 37.80 -1.78
CA VAL A 382 -52.14 38.50 -1.60
C VAL A 382 -51.25 37.86 -0.53
N TYR A 383 -51.82 37.09 0.41
CA TYR A 383 -51.10 36.66 1.62
C TYR A 383 -51.11 35.14 1.80
N GLY A 384 -51.55 34.39 0.78
CA GLY A 384 -51.46 32.94 0.82
C GLY A 384 -52.50 32.25 1.72
N ASN A 385 -52.18 31.03 2.14
CA ASN A 385 -52.97 30.21 3.04
C ASN A 385 -53.05 30.82 4.44
N GLN A 386 -54.24 30.80 5.02
CA GLN A 386 -54.52 31.29 6.36
C GLN A 386 -55.32 30.27 7.14
N VAL A 387 -54.83 29.87 8.32
CA VAL A 387 -55.50 28.92 9.22
C VAL A 387 -56.48 29.66 10.13
N HIS A 388 -57.75 29.25 10.09
CA HIS A 388 -58.83 29.76 10.96
C HIS A 388 -59.21 28.76 12.05
N GLY A 389 -58.91 27.48 11.88
CA GLY A 389 -59.24 26.44 12.86
C GLY A 389 -58.47 25.14 12.65
N ILE A 390 -58.14 24.46 13.74
CA ILE A 390 -57.45 23.16 13.75
C ILE A 390 -58.27 22.20 14.62
N ASN A 391 -58.47 20.97 14.16
CA ASN A 391 -59.19 19.90 14.84
C ASN A 391 -60.60 20.30 15.38
N GLY A 392 -61.32 21.14 14.64
CA GLY A 392 -62.65 21.63 15.02
C GLY A 392 -62.67 22.79 16.03
N VAL A 393 -61.51 23.35 16.36
CA VAL A 393 -61.37 24.55 17.20
C VAL A 393 -61.10 25.77 16.31
N ASP A 394 -62.18 26.49 15.98
CA ASP A 394 -62.11 27.71 15.17
C ASP A 394 -61.82 28.96 16.02
N ALA A 395 -60.94 29.82 15.53
CA ALA A 395 -60.73 31.15 16.09
C ALA A 395 -62.04 31.98 16.02
N PRO A 396 -62.40 32.70 17.10
CA PRO A 396 -63.66 33.39 17.17
C PRO A 396 -63.69 34.63 16.26
N SER A 397 -64.84 34.89 15.63
CA SER A 397 -65.01 36.00 14.67
C SER A 397 -64.80 37.42 15.25
N ASP A 398 -64.68 37.53 16.58
CA ASP A 398 -64.39 38.78 17.27
C ASP A 398 -62.89 39.01 17.54
N TYR A 399 -62.02 38.09 17.08
CA TYR A 399 -60.57 38.13 17.24
C TYR A 399 -60.14 38.22 18.71
N SER A 400 -60.91 37.60 19.62
CA SER A 400 -60.49 37.48 21.02
C SER A 400 -59.23 36.62 21.20
N TRP A 401 -58.92 35.76 20.23
CA TRP A 401 -57.63 35.13 19.98
C TRP A 401 -57.57 34.70 18.49
N TRP A 402 -56.39 34.35 17.98
CA TRP A 402 -56.17 33.80 16.63
C TRP A 402 -55.13 32.67 16.67
N TRP A 403 -55.09 31.83 15.65
CA TRP A 403 -54.01 30.87 15.45
C TRP A 403 -52.77 31.61 14.98
N SER A 404 -51.71 31.55 15.77
CA SER A 404 -50.39 32.10 15.46
C SER A 404 -49.46 30.97 15.04
N LEU A 405 -48.67 31.22 14.00
CA LEU A 405 -47.62 30.32 13.53
C LEU A 405 -46.34 30.63 14.30
N GLN A 406 -45.73 29.59 14.84
CA GLN A 406 -44.43 29.63 15.47
C GLN A 406 -43.45 28.79 14.67
N ILE A 407 -42.21 29.24 14.67
CA ILE A 407 -41.04 28.54 14.13
C ILE A 407 -40.07 28.28 15.27
N TRP A 408 -39.39 27.14 15.22
CA TRP A 408 -38.28 26.86 16.12
C TRP A 408 -37.06 27.64 15.64
N ASN A 409 -36.39 28.34 16.55
CA ASN A 409 -35.13 29.01 16.27
C ASN A 409 -34.03 28.25 17.02
N GLY A 410 -33.29 27.39 16.31
CA GLY A 410 -32.22 26.55 16.86
C GLY A 410 -31.19 27.39 17.63
N ALA A 411 -30.71 28.48 17.03
CA ALA A 411 -29.73 29.38 17.66
C ALA A 411 -30.18 30.06 18.97
N SER A 412 -31.48 30.01 19.31
CA SER A 412 -31.99 30.54 20.58
C SER A 412 -32.75 29.52 21.42
N GLU A 413 -32.82 28.27 20.94
CA GLU A 413 -33.59 27.15 21.49
C GLU A 413 -35.00 27.58 21.94
N ALA A 414 -35.68 28.34 21.07
CA ALA A 414 -36.95 28.95 21.44
C ALA A 414 -37.95 29.03 20.29
N TRP A 415 -39.21 28.78 20.64
CA TRP A 415 -40.34 29.04 19.76
C TRP A 415 -40.58 30.54 19.58
N GLU A 416 -40.48 31.01 18.34
CA GLU A 416 -40.72 32.40 17.96
C GLU A 416 -41.93 32.55 17.02
N GLU A 417 -42.67 33.65 17.15
CA GLU A 417 -43.78 33.93 16.23
C GLU A 417 -43.25 34.30 14.85
N SER A 418 -43.65 33.53 13.83
CA SER A 418 -43.16 33.72 12.45
C SER A 418 -43.43 35.13 11.95
N GLY A 419 -42.38 35.79 11.45
CA GLY A 419 -42.46 37.11 10.84
C GLY A 419 -43.13 37.13 9.45
N VAL A 420 -43.33 35.95 8.86
CA VAL A 420 -43.88 35.75 7.50
C VAL A 420 -45.14 34.88 7.53
N GLY A 421 -45.80 34.74 6.38
CA GLY A 421 -46.93 33.81 6.25
C GLY A 421 -46.43 32.38 6.05
N ILE A 422 -47.29 31.40 6.36
CA ILE A 422 -46.96 29.96 6.28
C ILE A 422 -46.45 29.51 4.90
N ASP A 423 -46.93 30.12 3.81
CA ASP A 423 -46.48 29.81 2.44
C ASP A 423 -45.09 30.41 2.11
N SER A 424 -44.49 31.16 3.03
CA SER A 424 -43.19 31.81 2.86
C SER A 424 -42.15 31.32 3.87
N VAL A 425 -42.52 30.33 4.69
CA VAL A 425 -41.56 29.54 5.45
C VAL A 425 -41.17 28.39 4.53
N MET A 426 -39.90 28.30 4.15
CA MET A 426 -39.35 27.19 3.37
C MET A 426 -38.90 26.10 4.35
N MET A 427 -39.13 24.83 4.00
CA MET A 427 -38.59 23.68 4.73
C MET A 427 -37.38 23.21 3.92
N THR A 428 -36.19 23.67 4.30
CA THR A 428 -34.88 23.29 3.73
C THR A 428 -34.11 22.52 4.82
N HIS A 429 -33.15 21.66 4.44
CA HIS A 429 -32.40 20.80 5.39
C HIS A 429 -31.88 21.56 6.62
N ASP A 430 -31.42 22.81 6.45
CA ASP A 430 -30.74 23.51 7.55
C ASP A 430 -31.62 24.55 8.25
N ASP A 431 -32.88 24.72 7.83
CA ASP A 431 -33.67 25.91 8.20
C ASP A 431 -35.18 25.60 8.32
N ASN A 432 -35.66 25.49 9.57
CA ASN A 432 -37.06 25.42 10.02
C ASN A 432 -37.79 24.06 9.88
N ASP A 433 -37.21 22.97 10.39
CA ASP A 433 -37.79 21.61 10.33
C ASP A 433 -39.00 21.41 11.25
N HIS A 434 -39.23 22.36 12.15
CA HIS A 434 -40.24 22.26 13.18
C HIS A 434 -41.14 23.50 13.24
N LEU A 435 -42.45 23.27 13.10
CA LEU A 435 -43.49 24.29 13.13
C LEU A 435 -44.44 24.10 14.31
N ALA A 436 -44.95 25.18 14.87
CA ALA A 436 -46.05 25.08 15.84
C ALA A 436 -47.20 26.06 15.57
N TRP A 437 -48.44 25.57 15.73
CA TRP A 437 -49.64 26.39 15.72
C TRP A 437 -50.14 26.61 17.14
N ALA A 438 -50.03 27.85 17.63
CA ALA A 438 -50.47 28.22 18.97
C ALA A 438 -51.66 29.17 18.94
N ALA A 439 -52.65 28.96 19.81
CA ALA A 439 -53.64 30.00 20.06
C ALA A 439 -52.96 31.20 20.73
N SER A 440 -53.16 32.42 20.23
CA SER A 440 -52.47 33.63 20.71
C SER A 440 -52.74 34.03 22.18
N THR A 441 -53.61 33.28 22.88
CA THR A 441 -53.88 33.41 24.31
C THR A 441 -53.38 32.23 25.15
N ALA A 442 -52.84 31.19 24.53
CA ALA A 442 -52.28 30.03 25.20
C ALA A 442 -50.94 30.39 25.86
N ASN A 443 -50.50 29.54 26.80
CA ASN A 443 -49.21 29.72 27.43
C ASN A 443 -48.11 29.10 26.56
N MET A 444 -47.32 29.94 25.89
CA MET A 444 -46.28 29.52 24.94
C MET A 444 -45.22 28.61 25.58
N SER A 445 -44.95 28.75 26.87
CA SER A 445 -44.02 27.88 27.61
C SER A 445 -44.50 26.43 27.79
N LEU A 446 -45.58 26.04 27.13
CA LEU A 446 -46.11 24.68 27.12
C LEU A 446 -45.90 24.00 25.76
N LEU A 447 -45.43 24.74 24.74
CA LEU A 447 -44.85 24.07 23.59
C LEU A 447 -43.60 23.36 24.09
N GLU A 448 -43.56 22.06 23.84
CA GLU A 448 -42.38 21.26 24.04
C GLU A 448 -41.37 21.69 22.96
N GLU A 449 -40.11 21.71 23.34
CA GLU A 449 -39.01 21.69 22.40
C GLU A 449 -39.21 20.48 21.48
N PRO A 450 -39.04 20.63 20.15
CA PRO A 450 -38.96 19.46 19.28
C PRO A 450 -37.93 18.51 19.87
N GLY A 451 -38.27 17.24 20.05
CA GLY A 451 -37.29 16.28 20.53
C GLY A 451 -36.15 16.25 19.52
N HIS A 452 -34.90 16.41 20.01
CA HIS A 452 -33.79 15.75 19.35
C HIS A 452 -34.26 14.33 19.07
N HIS A 453 -34.24 13.93 17.80
CA HIS A 453 -33.92 12.54 17.57
C HIS A 453 -32.60 12.35 18.29
N ASP A 454 -32.60 11.45 19.26
CA ASP A 454 -31.40 10.86 19.80
C ASP A 454 -30.77 10.08 18.63
N ASP A 455 -30.21 10.80 17.67
CA ASP A 455 -28.95 10.40 17.10
C ASP A 455 -28.00 10.65 18.26
N HIS A 456 -27.76 9.58 19.03
CA HIS A 456 -26.57 9.53 19.86
C HIS A 456 -25.39 9.48 18.88
N ASP A 457 -25.09 10.60 18.25
CA ASP A 457 -23.74 11.08 18.38
C ASP A 457 -23.73 11.68 19.77
N ASP A 458 -23.18 10.94 20.72
CA ASP A 458 -22.63 11.57 21.90
C ASP A 458 -21.62 12.59 21.37
N HIS A 459 -22.07 13.82 21.06
CA HIS A 459 -21.15 14.88 20.70
C HIS A 459 -20.15 14.96 21.84
N ASN A 460 -18.93 14.55 21.51
CA ASN A 460 -17.89 14.42 22.48
C ASN A 460 -17.70 15.84 23.06
N PRO A 461 -17.73 16.04 24.39
CA PRO A 461 -17.40 17.34 24.98
C PRO A 461 -16.06 17.87 24.46
N ILE A 462 -15.19 16.97 24.00
CA ILE A 462 -13.93 17.27 23.31
C ILE A 462 -14.18 17.85 21.90
N GLU A 463 -15.09 17.31 21.10
CA GLU A 463 -15.46 17.85 19.77
C GLU A 463 -16.06 19.25 19.87
N GLU A 464 -17.04 19.47 20.78
CA GLU A 464 -17.66 20.80 20.96
C GLU A 464 -16.62 21.84 21.44
N ALA A 465 -15.72 21.43 22.35
CA ALA A 465 -14.62 22.28 22.82
C ALA A 465 -13.56 22.54 21.75
N MET A 466 -13.26 21.54 20.93
CA MET A 466 -12.30 21.63 19.82
C MET A 466 -12.83 22.57 18.74
N GLU A 467 -14.11 22.45 18.36
CA GLU A 467 -14.77 23.36 17.43
C GLU A 467 -14.81 24.81 17.93
N GLU A 468 -15.18 25.04 19.21
CA GLU A 468 -15.21 26.40 19.78
C GLU A 468 -13.80 27.01 19.81
N TYR A 469 -12.79 26.20 20.14
CA TYR A 469 -11.40 26.64 20.22
C TYR A 469 -10.78 26.92 18.84
N LEU A 470 -10.95 26.01 17.87
CA LEU A 470 -10.56 26.21 16.47
C LEU A 470 -11.24 27.44 15.89
N MET A 471 -12.53 27.65 16.16
CA MET A 471 -13.26 28.84 15.72
C MET A 471 -12.64 30.12 16.28
N ASP A 472 -12.36 30.18 17.58
CA ASP A 472 -11.78 31.39 18.21
C ASP A 472 -10.33 31.66 17.75
N MET A 473 -9.54 30.60 17.52
CA MET A 473 -8.17 30.68 17.04
C MET A 473 -8.10 31.16 15.59
N LEU A 474 -8.80 30.47 14.68
CA LEU A 474 -8.88 30.84 13.27
C LEU A 474 -9.52 32.22 13.10
N MET A 475 -10.51 32.59 13.92
CA MET A 475 -11.09 33.93 13.90
C MET A 475 -10.08 34.99 14.39
N THR A 476 -9.21 34.65 15.34
CA THR A 476 -8.13 35.54 15.77
C THR A 476 -7.15 35.77 14.62
N MET A 477 -6.69 34.70 13.96
CA MET A 477 -5.80 34.78 12.80
C MET A 477 -6.42 35.51 11.61
N PHE A 478 -7.72 35.31 11.37
CA PHE A 478 -8.48 36.01 10.34
C PHE A 478 -8.49 37.52 10.62
N ASN A 479 -8.73 37.91 11.86
CA ASN A 479 -8.71 39.32 12.27
C ASN A 479 -7.30 39.94 12.26
N GLU A 480 -6.26 39.16 12.51
CA GLU A 480 -4.86 39.63 12.42
C GLU A 480 -4.40 39.84 10.98
N SER A 481 -4.90 38.97 10.08
CA SER A 481 -4.65 39.03 8.64
C SER A 481 -5.42 40.16 7.93
N ASP A 482 -6.55 40.60 8.49
CA ASP A 482 -7.32 41.79 8.05
C ASP A 482 -6.57 43.11 8.36
N ALA A 483 -5.56 43.39 7.55
CA ALA A 483 -4.64 44.52 7.72
C ALA A 483 -5.32 45.89 7.60
N ASP A 484 -6.43 45.99 6.87
CA ASP A 484 -7.20 47.24 6.73
C ASP A 484 -8.44 47.35 7.64
N SER A 485 -8.73 46.29 8.39
CA SER A 485 -9.79 46.17 9.40
C SER A 485 -11.19 46.41 8.83
N ASP A 486 -11.42 45.94 7.60
CA ASP A 486 -12.71 46.04 6.93
C ASP A 486 -13.57 44.77 7.02
N THR A 487 -13.15 43.82 7.86
CA THR A 487 -13.80 42.54 8.24
C THR A 487 -13.89 41.53 7.10
N LEU A 488 -13.08 41.71 6.06
CA LEU A 488 -13.02 40.88 4.87
C LEU A 488 -11.56 40.70 4.44
N LEU A 489 -11.15 39.50 4.06
CA LEU A 489 -9.81 39.26 3.53
C LEU A 489 -9.80 39.52 2.03
N SER A 490 -8.97 40.47 1.57
CA SER A 490 -8.59 40.53 0.16
C SER A 490 -7.60 39.42 -0.18
N LEU A 491 -7.43 39.08 -1.45
CA LEU A 491 -6.49 38.02 -1.90
C LEU A 491 -5.09 38.10 -1.24
N ALA A 492 -4.54 39.31 -1.07
CA ALA A 492 -3.23 39.49 -0.45
C ALA A 492 -3.24 39.41 1.09
N GLU A 493 -4.40 39.53 1.74
CA GLU A 493 -4.60 39.31 3.18
C GLU A 493 -4.90 37.84 3.45
N LEU A 494 -5.64 37.18 2.53
CA LEU A 494 -5.88 35.73 2.50
C LEU A 494 -4.57 34.94 2.34
N GLU A 495 -3.66 35.37 1.46
CA GLU A 495 -2.31 34.80 1.33
C GLU A 495 -1.58 34.71 2.69
N ASN A 496 -1.61 35.76 3.52
CA ASN A 496 -0.92 35.68 4.83
C ASN A 496 -1.74 34.92 5.88
N PHE A 497 -3.06 34.81 5.70
CA PHE A 497 -3.92 34.05 6.60
C PHE A 497 -3.66 32.56 6.44
N ILE A 498 -3.59 32.08 5.18
CA ILE A 498 -3.25 30.70 4.85
C ILE A 498 -1.81 30.36 5.32
N GLU A 499 -0.83 31.25 5.05
CA GLU A 499 0.55 31.09 5.57
C GLU A 499 0.60 31.06 7.12
N SER A 500 -0.34 31.72 7.82
CA SER A 500 -0.42 31.67 9.29
C SER A 500 -1.09 30.40 9.82
N ILE A 501 -1.88 29.72 8.99
CA ILE A 501 -2.49 28.41 9.30
C ILE A 501 -1.43 27.32 9.10
N GLU A 502 -0.64 27.40 8.03
CA GLU A 502 0.48 26.49 7.74
C GLU A 502 1.59 26.54 8.82
N ASP A 503 1.89 27.72 9.37
CA ASP A 503 2.89 27.91 10.44
C ASP A 503 2.44 27.35 11.82
N MET A 504 1.24 26.76 11.93
CA MET A 504 0.60 26.39 13.20
C MET A 504 0.88 24.94 13.67
N ASP A 505 1.45 24.13 12.78
CA ASP A 505 1.68 22.70 12.98
C ASP A 505 2.63 22.40 14.16
N ASP A 506 3.61 23.29 14.39
CA ASP A 506 4.59 23.19 15.49
C ASP A 506 4.02 23.46 16.91
N GLU A 507 2.78 23.95 17.07
CA GLU A 507 2.18 24.30 18.39
C GLU A 507 1.04 23.34 18.84
N LEU A 508 0.65 22.37 17.99
CA LEU A 508 -0.53 21.49 18.18
C LEU A 508 -0.45 20.53 19.38
N GLY A 509 0.74 20.07 19.77
CA GLY A 509 0.92 19.20 20.95
C GLY A 509 0.49 19.87 22.26
N SER A 510 0.69 21.18 22.40
CA SER A 510 0.20 21.92 23.59
C SER A 510 -1.30 22.26 23.52
N LEU A 511 -1.89 22.23 22.31
CA LEU A 511 -3.30 22.53 22.08
C LEU A 511 -4.22 21.42 22.61
N THR A 512 -3.81 20.14 22.50
CA THR A 512 -4.62 18.99 22.96
C THR A 512 -4.94 19.08 24.45
N THR A 513 -3.95 19.48 25.27
CA THR A 513 -4.12 19.62 26.73
C THR A 513 -4.95 20.85 27.12
N GLU A 514 -4.83 21.96 26.39
CA GLU A 514 -5.67 23.15 26.61
C GLU A 514 -7.13 22.89 26.22
N ILE A 515 -7.36 22.16 25.13
CA ILE A 515 -8.69 21.74 24.68
C ILE A 515 -9.34 20.82 25.72
N LEU A 516 -8.62 19.80 26.22
CA LEU A 516 -9.13 18.90 27.26
C LEU A 516 -9.44 19.61 28.57
N ILE A 517 -8.62 20.56 29.00
CA ILE A 517 -8.94 21.36 30.18
C ILE A 517 -10.19 22.19 29.92
N SER A 518 -10.34 22.79 28.74
CA SER A 518 -11.52 23.60 28.43
C SER A 518 -12.81 22.79 28.34
N ALA A 519 -12.75 21.55 27.81
CA ALA A 519 -13.88 20.63 27.70
C ALA A 519 -14.43 20.20 29.07
N PHE A 520 -13.53 20.00 30.06
CA PHE A 520 -13.90 19.43 31.36
C PHE A 520 -13.82 20.39 32.55
N ASP A 521 -13.33 21.62 32.39
CA ASP A 521 -13.33 22.68 33.42
C ASP A 521 -14.74 23.28 33.62
N GLU A 522 -15.57 22.59 34.42
CA GLU A 522 -16.94 23.01 34.72
C GLU A 522 -17.02 24.37 35.43
N ASP A 523 -15.98 24.76 36.19
CA ASP A 523 -16.00 25.97 37.02
C ASP A 523 -15.30 27.20 36.42
N GLY A 524 -14.58 26.98 35.30
CA GLY A 524 -13.98 27.98 34.43
C GLY A 524 -12.75 28.65 35.04
N ASP A 525 -11.99 27.94 35.87
CA ASP A 525 -10.78 28.45 36.52
C ASP A 525 -9.46 28.15 35.78
N GLY A 526 -9.56 27.41 34.66
CA GLY A 526 -8.50 27.04 33.73
C GLY A 526 -7.67 25.85 34.20
N LYS A 527 -8.22 25.00 35.07
CA LYS A 527 -7.56 23.83 35.67
C LYS A 527 -8.59 22.72 35.93
N LEU A 528 -8.13 21.48 36.01
CA LEU A 528 -8.97 20.35 36.38
C LEU A 528 -8.86 20.07 37.87
N SER A 529 -9.98 20.20 38.59
CA SER A 529 -10.13 19.58 39.90
C SER A 529 -10.24 18.05 39.76
N MET A 530 -10.03 17.33 40.87
CA MET A 530 -10.16 15.86 40.89
C MET A 530 -11.48 15.35 40.27
N SER A 531 -12.60 16.06 40.48
CA SER A 531 -13.88 15.66 39.90
C SER A 531 -13.94 15.86 38.39
N GLU A 532 -13.31 16.90 37.87
CA GLU A 532 -13.27 17.24 36.45
C GLU A 532 -12.29 16.32 35.71
N PHE A 533 -11.14 16.04 36.32
CA PHE A 533 -10.17 15.04 35.82
C PHE A 533 -10.78 13.64 35.72
N VAL A 534 -11.56 13.21 36.73
CA VAL A 534 -12.26 11.91 36.67
C VAL A 534 -13.33 11.91 35.57
N SER A 535 -13.96 13.05 35.28
CA SER A 535 -14.91 13.16 34.17
C SER A 535 -14.21 13.09 32.81
N MET A 536 -13.06 13.72 32.67
CA MET A 536 -12.22 13.68 31.47
C MET A 536 -11.75 12.25 31.18
N ILE A 537 -11.17 11.55 32.15
CA ILE A 537 -10.70 10.16 31.97
C ILE A 537 -11.87 9.21 31.70
N ALA A 538 -13.06 9.47 32.24
CA ALA A 538 -14.22 8.64 31.95
C ALA A 538 -14.72 8.84 30.51
N ALA A 539 -14.66 10.06 29.99
CA ALA A 539 -15.06 10.35 28.60
C ALA A 539 -14.07 9.80 27.56
N MET A 540 -12.77 9.75 27.90
CA MET A 540 -11.74 9.16 27.04
C MET A 540 -11.80 7.62 26.96
N ASP A 541 -12.57 6.95 27.83
CA ASP A 541 -12.67 5.48 27.91
C ASP A 541 -13.92 4.94 27.18
N ASP A 542 -14.89 5.81 26.85
CA ASP A 542 -16.17 5.43 26.21
C ASP A 542 -16.01 5.16 24.68
N ASP A 543 -14.90 5.55 24.05
CA ASP A 543 -14.61 5.30 22.61
C ASP A 543 -14.20 3.84 22.30
N HIS A 544 -14.06 2.97 23.31
CA HIS A 544 -13.66 1.56 23.13
C HIS A 544 -14.82 0.55 23.09
N ASP A 545 -16.09 0.98 23.08
CA ASP A 545 -17.25 0.10 23.30
C ASP A 545 -18.17 -0.14 22.09
N ASP A 546 -17.74 0.14 20.84
CA ASP A 546 -18.52 -0.23 19.63
C ASP A 546 -18.09 -1.56 18.97
N HIS A 547 -17.64 -2.52 19.77
CA HIS A 547 -17.53 -3.91 19.34
C HIS A 547 -18.74 -4.73 19.80
N GLY A 548 -19.74 -4.80 18.94
CA GLY A 548 -20.48 -6.03 18.63
C GLY A 548 -21.34 -6.62 19.75
N ASP A 549 -22.65 -6.70 19.47
CA ASP A 549 -23.66 -7.54 20.14
C ASP A 549 -23.13 -8.88 20.69
N ASP A 550 -22.63 -8.91 21.93
CA ASP A 550 -22.55 -10.12 22.72
C ASP A 550 -23.08 -9.86 24.15
N GLU A 551 -24.27 -10.40 24.41
CA GLU A 551 -25.02 -10.31 25.66
C GLU A 551 -24.16 -10.69 26.88
N HIS A 552 -23.43 -9.75 27.50
CA HIS A 552 -23.03 -9.81 28.91
C HIS A 552 -23.25 -8.49 29.67
N HIS A 553 -24.30 -7.73 29.31
CA HIS A 553 -24.95 -6.83 30.25
C HIS A 553 -25.51 -7.64 31.43
N MET A 554 -24.78 -7.68 32.55
CA MET A 554 -25.33 -8.11 33.82
C MET A 554 -26.23 -6.99 34.37
N GLU A 555 -27.37 -6.77 33.70
CA GLU A 555 -28.46 -5.95 34.20
C GLU A 555 -28.89 -6.53 35.56
N CYS A 556 -28.57 -5.83 36.65
CA CYS A 556 -29.07 -6.18 37.97
C CYS A 556 -30.57 -5.93 38.04
N ASP A 557 -31.37 -6.88 37.54
CA ASP A 557 -32.82 -6.87 37.66
C ASP A 557 -33.22 -6.82 39.16
N ILE A 558 -33.81 -5.68 39.54
CA ILE A 558 -34.31 -5.32 40.88
C ILE A 558 -35.43 -6.28 41.38
N SER A 559 -35.82 -7.30 40.61
CA SER A 559 -36.97 -8.15 40.92
C SER A 559 -36.73 -9.30 41.93
N ASP A 560 -35.48 -9.64 42.32
CA ASP A 560 -35.17 -10.80 43.19
C ASP A 560 -34.43 -10.47 44.52
N LEU A 561 -34.75 -9.33 45.13
CA LEU A 561 -34.34 -8.97 46.49
C LEU A 561 -35.01 -9.85 47.57
N ASP A 562 -34.47 -11.03 47.85
CA ASP A 562 -34.64 -11.61 49.19
C ASP A 562 -33.54 -12.58 49.64
N ASN A 563 -32.49 -12.90 48.86
CA ASN A 563 -31.48 -13.84 49.37
C ASN A 563 -30.10 -13.90 48.68
N PHE A 564 -29.40 -12.78 48.51
CA PHE A 564 -27.95 -12.80 48.21
C PHE A 564 -27.17 -11.84 49.11
N THR A 565 -26.12 -12.37 49.73
CA THR A 565 -25.03 -11.62 50.35
C THR A 565 -23.82 -11.87 49.45
N GLY A 566 -23.63 -11.03 48.44
CA GLY A 566 -22.49 -11.08 47.51
C GLY A 566 -21.73 -9.76 47.58
N TYR A 567 -20.40 -9.86 47.54
CA TYR A 567 -19.45 -8.75 47.47
C TYR A 567 -19.44 -8.20 46.04
N CYS A 568 -19.35 -6.88 45.85
CA CYS A 568 -18.85 -6.31 44.60
C CYS A 568 -17.32 -6.30 44.70
N GLU A 569 -16.64 -6.98 43.78
CA GLU A 569 -15.20 -6.80 43.54
C GLU A 569 -15.07 -5.65 42.53
N CYS A 570 -14.27 -4.62 42.85
CA CYS A 570 -13.81 -3.64 41.86
C CYS A 570 -12.84 -4.42 40.95
N VAL A 571 -13.23 -4.64 39.68
CA VAL A 571 -12.40 -5.30 38.65
C VAL A 571 -11.47 -4.22 38.07
N MET A 572 -10.21 -4.57 37.84
CA MET A 572 -9.18 -3.63 37.38
C MET A 572 -9.27 -3.41 35.88
N ALA A 573 -9.55 -2.18 35.47
CA ALA A 573 -9.01 -1.42 34.34
C ALA A 573 -9.75 -0.08 34.35
N SER A 574 -9.05 1.03 34.11
CA SER A 574 -9.54 2.42 33.99
C SER A 574 -10.28 3.06 35.20
N CYS A 575 -10.32 4.40 35.19
CA CYS A 575 -11.06 5.22 36.16
C CYS A 575 -12.57 5.27 35.86
N ALA A 576 -13.04 4.57 34.82
CA ALA A 576 -14.42 4.62 34.35
C ALA A 576 -15.26 3.48 34.95
N PHE A 577 -15.92 3.71 36.10
CA PHE A 577 -17.21 3.07 36.36
C PHE A 577 -17.99 3.78 37.47
N VAL A 578 -19.24 4.18 37.18
CA VAL A 578 -20.13 4.83 38.14
C VAL A 578 -20.84 3.81 39.02
N CYS A 579 -20.71 3.99 40.34
CA CYS A 579 -21.38 3.24 41.38
C CYS A 579 -22.93 3.14 41.23
N LEU A 580 -23.46 1.92 41.09
CA LEU A 580 -24.91 1.66 41.02
C LEU A 580 -25.63 1.48 42.38
N ASP A 581 -25.03 1.82 43.54
CA ASP A 581 -25.71 1.72 44.84
C ASP A 581 -25.61 2.95 45.75
N SER A 582 -26.68 3.20 46.50
CA SER A 582 -26.94 4.41 47.30
C SER A 582 -26.21 4.49 48.65
N ASP A 583 -25.25 3.60 48.92
CA ASP A 583 -24.43 3.63 50.14
C ASP A 583 -23.10 4.38 49.87
N SER A 584 -23.13 5.70 50.08
CA SER A 584 -22.09 6.72 49.85
C SER A 584 -20.67 6.44 50.37
N ASN A 585 -20.47 5.35 51.11
CA ASN A 585 -19.20 5.06 51.79
C ASN A 585 -18.35 4.00 51.08
N GLN A 586 -18.86 3.34 50.03
CA GLN A 586 -18.10 2.35 49.24
C GLN A 586 -17.62 2.92 47.90
N CYS A 587 -18.25 3.99 47.40
CA CYS A 587 -17.82 4.68 46.18
C CYS A 587 -16.65 5.63 46.41
N GLU A 588 -16.60 6.29 47.59
CA GLU A 588 -15.41 7.03 48.03
C GLU A 588 -14.16 6.11 48.00
N ASP A 589 -14.29 4.84 48.41
CA ASP A 589 -13.16 3.92 48.53
C ASP A 589 -12.60 3.40 47.18
N CYS A 590 -13.38 3.33 46.07
CA CYS A 590 -12.86 2.91 44.74
C CYS A 590 -12.31 4.10 43.91
N VAL A 591 -12.90 5.29 43.99
CA VAL A 591 -12.28 6.52 43.44
C VAL A 591 -10.96 6.83 44.16
N ASP A 592 -10.93 6.67 45.49
CA ASP A 592 -9.72 6.89 46.29
C ASP A 592 -8.58 5.91 45.99
N ALA A 593 -8.86 4.75 45.39
CA ALA A 593 -7.88 3.70 45.13
C ALA A 593 -7.25 3.77 43.73
N ASN A 594 -8.01 4.18 42.70
CA ASN A 594 -7.56 4.16 41.30
C ASN A 594 -7.24 5.56 40.75
N CYS A 595 -8.04 6.59 41.07
CA CYS A 595 -7.87 7.92 40.47
C CYS A 595 -7.00 8.87 41.32
N ASN A 596 -7.03 8.73 42.66
CA ASN A 596 -6.17 9.54 43.55
C ASN A 596 -4.67 9.39 43.27
N PRO A 597 -4.10 8.18 43.04
CA PRO A 597 -2.68 8.05 42.75
C PRO A 597 -2.27 8.73 41.45
N MET A 598 -3.09 8.61 40.40
CA MET A 598 -2.82 9.21 39.08
C MET A 598 -2.90 10.75 39.15
N PHE A 599 -3.96 11.28 39.78
CA PHE A 599 -4.09 12.71 40.01
C PHE A 599 -2.98 13.27 40.92
N ASP A 600 -2.59 12.55 41.98
CA ASP A 600 -1.48 12.95 42.87
C ASP A 600 -0.11 12.91 42.18
N ILE A 601 0.06 12.08 41.13
CA ILE A 601 1.28 12.02 40.30
C ILE A 601 1.34 13.23 39.37
N LEU A 602 0.22 13.58 38.73
CA LEU A 602 0.12 14.70 37.79
C LEU A 602 0.08 16.07 38.47
N ASP A 603 -0.53 16.21 39.66
CA ASP A 603 -0.45 17.43 40.49
C ASP A 603 0.93 17.55 41.15
N VAL A 604 1.97 17.69 40.32
CA VAL A 604 3.38 17.76 40.70
C VAL A 604 3.62 18.86 41.74
N ASN A 605 2.89 19.97 41.63
CA ASN A 605 3.03 21.11 42.52
C ASN A 605 2.15 21.01 43.80
N MET A 606 1.33 19.96 43.93
CA MET A 606 0.42 19.64 45.04
C MET A 606 -0.54 20.79 45.40
N ASN A 607 -1.05 21.51 44.41
CA ASN A 607 -2.00 22.60 44.62
C ASN A 607 -3.47 22.11 44.71
N GLY A 608 -3.73 20.86 44.33
CA GLY A 608 -5.04 20.21 44.28
C GLY A 608 -5.77 20.34 42.95
N PHE A 609 -5.08 20.74 41.88
CA PHE A 609 -5.60 20.98 40.54
C PHE A 609 -4.51 20.68 39.50
N ILE A 610 -4.89 20.13 38.35
CA ILE A 610 -4.01 19.88 37.19
C ILE A 610 -4.18 21.04 36.20
N ASP A 611 -3.10 21.70 35.81
CA ASP A 611 -3.10 22.65 34.67
C ASP A 611 -2.52 22.04 33.39
N ALA A 612 -2.58 22.75 32.26
CA ALA A 612 -2.21 22.23 30.94
C ALA A 612 -0.80 21.60 30.95
N SER A 613 0.16 22.25 31.62
CA SER A 613 1.52 21.73 31.74
C SER A 613 1.66 20.49 32.64
N GLU A 614 0.72 20.27 33.56
CA GLU A 614 0.65 19.07 34.40
C GLU A 614 -0.13 17.94 33.69
N LEU A 615 -1.02 18.27 32.76
CA LEU A 615 -1.77 17.31 31.93
C LEU A 615 -0.96 16.81 30.73
N ASP A 616 -0.10 17.65 30.17
CA ASP A 616 0.88 17.31 29.11
C ASP A 616 1.70 16.07 29.48
N MET A 617 2.15 16.00 30.75
CA MET A 617 2.88 14.84 31.28
C MET A 617 2.06 13.53 31.30
N LEU A 618 0.72 13.58 31.26
CA LEU A 618 -0.11 12.37 31.20
C LEU A 618 -0.16 11.82 29.77
N MET A 619 -0.27 12.71 28.77
CA MET A 619 -0.29 12.33 27.36
C MET A 619 1.06 11.78 26.92
N ASP A 620 2.14 12.32 27.48
CA ASP A 620 3.53 11.87 27.29
C ASP A 620 3.86 10.54 28.00
N MET A 621 2.91 9.97 28.77
CA MET A 621 3.09 8.74 29.56
C MET A 621 2.34 7.52 28.99
N GLY A 622 1.67 7.67 27.84
CA GLY A 622 0.87 6.63 27.18
C GLY A 622 1.55 5.94 25.98
N GLU A 623 2.61 6.53 25.41
CA GLU A 623 3.38 5.90 24.35
C GLU A 623 4.45 5.00 24.96
N GLU A 624 4.35 3.68 24.73
CA GLU A 624 5.51 2.81 24.88
C GLU A 624 6.63 3.38 24.01
N HIS A 625 7.86 3.39 24.52
CA HIS A 625 9.00 4.04 23.85
C HIS A 625 9.40 3.26 22.58
N ALA A 626 8.62 3.44 21.52
CA ALA A 626 8.92 3.00 20.18
C ALA A 626 10.04 3.88 19.61
N GLY A 627 11.04 3.25 19.01
CA GLY A 627 12.11 3.93 18.32
C GLY A 627 11.99 3.68 16.83
N HIS A 628 11.89 4.73 16.02
CA HIS A 628 11.68 4.63 14.57
C HIS A 628 12.96 4.91 13.78
N VAL A 629 13.17 4.18 12.68
CA VAL A 629 14.16 4.48 11.63
C VAL A 629 13.54 4.16 10.26
N LYS A 630 13.79 4.99 9.24
CA LYS A 630 13.34 4.70 7.87
C LYS A 630 14.37 3.82 7.19
N ILE A 631 13.97 2.74 6.55
CA ILE A 631 14.83 1.97 5.64
C ILE A 631 14.38 2.18 4.20
N HIS A 632 15.32 2.58 3.35
CA HIS A 632 15.08 2.71 1.93
C HIS A 632 15.58 1.45 1.20
N ILE A 633 14.64 0.74 0.59
CA ILE A 633 14.88 -0.43 -0.24
C ILE A 633 15.06 0.03 -1.69
N GLU A 634 16.28 -0.03 -2.18
CA GLU A 634 16.63 0.43 -3.54
C GLU A 634 16.17 -0.53 -4.66
N ALA A 635 15.78 -1.76 -4.32
CA ALA A 635 15.38 -2.76 -5.31
C ALA A 635 14.58 -3.89 -4.68
N GLU A 636 13.55 -4.33 -5.40
CA GLU A 636 12.73 -5.47 -4.96
C GLU A 636 13.57 -6.74 -4.71
N GLY A 637 13.23 -7.47 -3.65
CA GLY A 637 13.58 -8.86 -3.43
C GLY A 637 13.63 -9.23 -1.95
N GLU A 638 14.27 -10.37 -1.65
CA GLU A 638 14.41 -10.84 -0.29
C GLU A 638 15.52 -10.07 0.47
N TYR A 639 15.24 -9.60 1.67
CA TYR A 639 16.16 -8.90 2.58
C TYR A 639 16.23 -9.60 3.93
N GLY A 640 17.45 -9.85 4.41
CA GLY A 640 17.69 -10.42 5.72
C GLY A 640 18.04 -9.35 6.75
N PHE A 641 17.29 -9.31 7.83
CA PHE A 641 17.44 -8.41 8.97
C PHE A 641 18.02 -9.19 10.14
N ALA A 642 19.26 -8.90 10.53
CA ALA A 642 19.95 -9.58 11.62
C ALA A 642 20.03 -8.69 12.86
N LEU A 643 19.37 -9.13 13.95
CA LEU A 643 19.27 -8.40 15.22
C LEU A 643 19.54 -9.32 16.42
N PRO A 644 19.86 -8.77 17.61
CA PRO A 644 19.79 -9.52 18.86
C PRO A 644 18.37 -10.02 19.14
N HIS A 645 18.23 -11.19 19.74
CA HIS A 645 16.94 -11.82 20.07
C HIS A 645 16.10 -11.00 21.06
N ASP A 646 16.73 -10.17 21.88
CA ASP A 646 16.06 -9.31 22.85
C ASP A 646 15.56 -7.98 22.24
N VAL A 647 15.64 -7.84 20.91
CA VAL A 647 15.08 -6.71 20.16
C VAL A 647 13.93 -7.23 19.30
N GLU A 648 12.73 -6.74 19.56
CA GLU A 648 11.56 -6.94 18.69
C GLU A 648 11.41 -5.72 17.79
N PHE A 649 11.03 -5.95 16.54
CA PHE A 649 10.85 -4.90 15.56
C PHE A 649 9.76 -5.28 14.56
N TYR A 650 9.12 -4.26 13.99
CA TYR A 650 8.11 -4.42 12.96
C TYR A 650 8.47 -3.57 11.74
N VAL A 651 8.12 -4.06 10.56
CA VAL A 651 8.22 -3.29 9.32
C VAL A 651 6.82 -2.73 9.05
N LEU A 652 6.67 -1.41 9.15
CA LEU A 652 5.45 -0.72 8.78
C LEU A 652 5.47 -0.47 7.28
N MET A 653 4.43 -0.94 6.60
CA MET A 653 4.17 -0.61 5.21
C MET A 653 3.64 0.83 5.19
N GLY A 654 4.33 1.77 4.54
CA GLY A 654 3.84 3.15 4.45
C GLY A 654 2.43 3.21 3.83
N GLU A 655 1.65 4.24 4.14
CA GLU A 655 0.25 4.46 3.70
C GLU A 655 0.00 4.48 2.17
N GLY A 656 0.96 4.06 1.34
CA GLY A 656 0.83 3.86 -0.10
C GLY A 656 0.58 2.42 -0.55
N GLY A 657 0.38 1.45 0.35
CA GLY A 657 0.22 0.04 0.02
C GLY A 657 -1.17 -0.50 0.32
N HIS A 658 -2.13 -0.30 -0.58
CA HIS A 658 -3.33 -1.16 -0.61
C HIS A 658 -2.92 -2.55 -1.10
N ASP A 659 -2.75 -3.49 -0.17
CA ASP A 659 -2.80 -4.91 -0.48
C ASP A 659 -4.06 -5.54 0.12
N ASP A 660 -5.07 -5.63 -0.75
CA ASP A 660 -6.21 -6.51 -0.59
C ASP A 660 -5.71 -7.97 -0.47
N HIS A 661 -5.76 -8.56 0.72
CA HIS A 661 -6.74 -9.61 1.04
C HIS A 661 -6.34 -10.49 2.25
N ASP A 662 -7.10 -10.31 3.32
CA ASP A 662 -7.93 -11.31 4.00
C ASP A 662 -7.35 -12.72 4.24
N ASP A 663 -6.69 -12.89 5.38
CA ASP A 663 -6.69 -14.16 6.12
C ASP A 663 -7.73 -14.11 7.24
N HIS A 664 -8.99 -14.42 6.91
CA HIS A 664 -10.00 -14.76 7.92
C HIS A 664 -10.57 -16.16 7.71
N ASP A 665 -9.87 -17.13 8.29
CA ASP A 665 -10.43 -18.39 8.78
C ASP A 665 -11.30 -18.08 10.03
N ASP A 666 -12.59 -17.82 9.84
CA ASP A 666 -13.69 -18.33 10.68
C ASP A 666 -15.01 -17.71 10.26
N HIS A 667 -15.99 -18.55 9.90
CA HIS A 667 -17.31 -18.54 10.54
C HIS A 667 -18.19 -19.66 9.96
N ASP A 668 -18.48 -20.61 10.84
CA ASP A 668 -19.61 -21.53 10.76
C ASP A 668 -20.94 -20.73 10.75
N ASP A 669 -21.94 -21.33 10.09
CA ASP A 669 -23.38 -21.00 10.07
C ASP A 669 -23.86 -19.98 9.01
N HIS A 670 -24.34 -20.47 7.85
CA HIS A 670 -25.80 -20.57 7.61
C HIS A 670 -26.19 -21.21 6.25
N ASP A 671 -26.99 -22.28 6.36
CA ASP A 671 -28.17 -22.68 5.57
C ASP A 671 -28.33 -22.33 4.06
N ASP A 672 -28.12 -23.35 3.23
CA ASP A 672 -29.07 -23.91 2.24
C ASP A 672 -30.00 -22.95 1.47
N HIS A 673 -29.59 -22.46 0.29
CA HIS A 673 -30.49 -22.33 -0.87
C HIS A 673 -29.74 -22.46 -2.21
N GLY A 674 -30.04 -23.53 -2.95
CA GLY A 674 -29.54 -23.73 -4.30
C GLY A 674 -30.39 -23.02 -5.36
N ASP A 675 -29.73 -22.43 -6.35
CA ASP A 675 -30.36 -21.97 -7.58
C ASP A 675 -30.04 -22.91 -8.75
N GLU A 676 -31.13 -23.41 -9.36
CA GLU A 676 -31.11 -24.24 -10.55
C GLU A 676 -30.86 -23.36 -11.78
N GLU A 677 -29.72 -23.50 -12.45
CA GLU A 677 -29.50 -22.87 -13.75
C GLU A 677 -30.40 -23.50 -14.83
N ASP A 678 -31.18 -22.65 -15.53
CA ASP A 678 -32.13 -23.06 -16.57
C ASP A 678 -31.42 -23.61 -17.82
N MET A 679 -31.51 -24.92 -18.03
CA MET A 679 -30.90 -25.64 -19.16
C MET A 679 -31.77 -25.59 -20.43
N VAL A 680 -31.15 -25.45 -21.61
CA VAL A 680 -31.83 -25.30 -22.90
C VAL A 680 -31.30 -26.25 -23.99
N CYS A 681 -32.13 -26.50 -25.01
CA CYS A 681 -31.75 -27.34 -26.15
C CYS A 681 -31.25 -26.51 -27.35
N TYR A 682 -29.97 -26.64 -27.69
CA TYR A 682 -29.26 -25.85 -28.70
C TYR A 682 -28.99 -26.62 -30.00
N ASP A 683 -29.54 -26.15 -31.12
CA ASP A 683 -29.26 -26.69 -32.46
C ASP A 683 -27.95 -26.08 -33.01
N MET A 684 -26.85 -26.81 -32.92
CA MET A 684 -25.54 -26.38 -33.46
C MET A 684 -25.51 -26.21 -34.98
N SER A 685 -26.48 -26.75 -35.72
CA SER A 685 -26.53 -26.60 -37.18
C SER A 685 -27.16 -25.28 -37.62
N THR A 686 -27.98 -24.66 -36.76
CA THR A 686 -28.64 -23.37 -37.03
C THR A 686 -28.30 -22.28 -36.02
N HIS A 687 -27.57 -22.60 -34.95
CA HIS A 687 -27.24 -21.70 -33.84
C HIS A 687 -28.48 -21.08 -33.18
N THR A 688 -29.46 -21.91 -32.83
CA THR A 688 -30.71 -21.46 -32.21
C THR A 688 -31.15 -22.38 -31.09
N VAL A 689 -31.69 -21.81 -30.02
CA VAL A 689 -32.34 -22.56 -28.94
C VAL A 689 -33.76 -22.97 -29.35
N ASP A 690 -34.07 -24.26 -29.28
CA ASP A 690 -35.43 -24.79 -29.47
C ASP A 690 -36.12 -24.95 -28.12
N SER A 691 -36.80 -23.88 -27.69
CA SER A 691 -37.56 -23.83 -26.43
C SER A 691 -38.81 -24.74 -26.41
N THR A 692 -39.09 -25.49 -27.49
CA THR A 692 -40.17 -26.49 -27.49
C THR A 692 -39.72 -27.86 -27.00
N ILE A 693 -38.41 -28.07 -26.85
CA ILE A 693 -37.80 -29.27 -26.28
C ILE A 693 -37.23 -28.89 -24.91
N THR A 694 -37.83 -29.39 -23.84
CA THR A 694 -37.52 -28.99 -22.46
C THR A 694 -36.87 -30.12 -21.66
N THR A 695 -36.31 -31.14 -22.33
CA THR A 695 -35.63 -32.26 -21.68
C THR A 695 -34.43 -32.71 -22.50
N GLU A 696 -33.33 -33.00 -21.83
CA GLU A 696 -32.05 -33.48 -22.39
C GLU A 696 -32.22 -34.68 -23.35
N ASP A 697 -32.93 -35.73 -22.93
CA ASP A 697 -33.15 -36.95 -23.73
C ASP A 697 -33.78 -36.66 -25.12
N ASP A 698 -34.72 -35.72 -25.18
CA ASP A 698 -35.38 -35.33 -26.44
C ASP A 698 -34.48 -34.39 -27.27
N CYS A 699 -33.61 -33.62 -26.62
CA CYS A 699 -32.63 -32.74 -27.26
C CYS A 699 -31.54 -33.55 -27.99
N GLU A 700 -30.96 -34.53 -27.29
CA GLU A 700 -29.99 -35.44 -27.87
C GLU A 700 -30.61 -36.31 -28.97
N ALA A 701 -31.86 -36.75 -28.80
CA ALA A 701 -32.58 -37.53 -29.81
C ALA A 701 -32.87 -36.70 -31.08
N ALA A 702 -32.98 -35.38 -30.97
CA ALA A 702 -33.08 -34.45 -32.09
C ALA A 702 -31.73 -34.18 -32.76
N GLY A 703 -30.62 -34.55 -32.12
CA GLY A 703 -29.25 -34.30 -32.58
C GLY A 703 -28.72 -32.92 -32.18
N TYR A 704 -29.29 -32.34 -31.12
CA TYR A 704 -28.98 -31.02 -30.56
C TYR A 704 -28.28 -31.18 -29.20
N MET A 705 -27.64 -30.11 -28.72
CA MET A 705 -26.84 -30.13 -27.49
C MET A 705 -27.63 -29.51 -26.35
N TRP A 706 -27.63 -30.14 -25.17
CA TRP A 706 -28.29 -29.62 -23.97
C TRP A 706 -27.27 -28.83 -23.16
N THR A 707 -27.45 -27.51 -23.04
CA THR A 707 -26.46 -26.59 -22.44
C THR A 707 -27.14 -25.55 -21.57
N ALA A 708 -26.39 -24.90 -20.68
CA ALA A 708 -26.88 -23.73 -19.96
C ALA A 708 -27.25 -22.61 -20.97
N ALA A 709 -28.26 -21.80 -20.65
CA ALA A 709 -28.82 -20.80 -21.55
C ALA A 709 -27.81 -19.72 -22.01
N ASN A 710 -26.70 -19.57 -21.28
CA ASN A 710 -25.65 -18.57 -21.49
C ASN A 710 -24.50 -19.04 -22.41
N SER A 711 -24.44 -20.30 -22.85
CA SER A 711 -23.23 -20.86 -23.50
C SER A 711 -23.22 -20.81 -25.06
N GLY A 712 -23.67 -19.73 -25.72
CA GLY A 712 -23.74 -19.67 -27.20
C GLY A 712 -23.28 -18.34 -27.84
N PRO A 713 -22.56 -18.36 -28.99
CA PRO A 713 -21.93 -17.17 -29.56
C PRO A 713 -22.84 -16.39 -30.52
N GLY A 714 -22.93 -15.07 -30.29
CA GLY A 714 -23.30 -14.06 -31.29
C GLY A 714 -24.57 -13.24 -30.99
N GLY A 715 -24.39 -11.95 -30.67
CA GLY A 715 -25.45 -10.95 -30.58
C GLY A 715 -24.93 -9.54 -30.37
N ASP A 716 -24.53 -8.89 -31.48
CA ASP A 716 -23.92 -7.56 -31.60
C ASP A 716 -24.69 -6.38 -30.97
N GLY A 717 -23.95 -5.39 -30.47
CA GLY A 717 -24.46 -4.05 -30.14
C GLY A 717 -23.37 -3.04 -29.73
N ASP A 718 -22.64 -2.52 -30.73
CA ASP A 718 -21.83 -1.27 -30.80
C ASP A 718 -21.56 -0.47 -29.50
N HIS A 719 -20.28 -0.32 -29.13
CA HIS A 719 -19.50 0.90 -28.82
C HIS A 719 -18.18 0.46 -28.13
N ASP A 720 -17.05 0.47 -28.85
CA ASP A 720 -15.94 1.45 -28.72
C ASP A 720 -15.43 1.52 -27.27
N ASP A 721 -14.44 0.69 -26.90
CA ASP A 721 -13.03 1.09 -26.68
C ASP A 721 -12.15 -0.19 -26.61
N GLU A 722 -10.91 -0.07 -27.09
CA GLU A 722 -9.92 -1.15 -27.17
C GLU A 722 -9.12 -1.15 -25.87
N ASP A 723 -9.35 -2.11 -24.98
CA ASP A 723 -8.40 -2.49 -23.94
C ASP A 723 -8.14 -4.00 -24.02
N GLY A 724 -6.85 -4.33 -24.08
CA GLY A 724 -6.34 -5.68 -24.18
C GLY A 724 -6.57 -6.41 -22.87
N HIS A 725 -7.18 -7.58 -22.95
CA HIS A 725 -7.02 -8.58 -21.91
C HIS A 725 -5.87 -9.48 -22.35
N ASP A 726 -4.67 -9.13 -21.89
CA ASP A 726 -3.60 -10.11 -21.78
C ASP A 726 -3.96 -11.03 -20.61
N ASP A 727 -3.96 -12.33 -20.90
CA ASP A 727 -4.00 -13.37 -19.87
C ASP A 727 -2.66 -13.28 -19.12
N HIS A 728 -2.62 -12.52 -18.01
CA HIS A 728 -1.47 -12.47 -17.12
C HIS A 728 -1.28 -13.87 -16.51
N ALA A 729 -0.29 -14.59 -17.06
CA ALA A 729 0.38 -15.62 -16.31
C ALA A 729 1.31 -14.89 -15.35
N ASP A 730 1.27 -15.22 -14.07
CA ASP A 730 2.28 -14.83 -13.09
C ASP A 730 3.65 -15.15 -13.70
N GLU A 731 4.37 -14.14 -14.18
CA GLU A 731 5.74 -14.33 -14.65
C GLU A 731 6.59 -14.50 -13.40
N GLU A 732 7.03 -15.74 -13.15
CA GLU A 732 7.87 -16.03 -12.00
C GLU A 732 9.15 -15.19 -12.08
N THR A 733 9.33 -14.33 -11.08
CA THR A 733 10.63 -13.75 -10.73
C THR A 733 11.67 -14.88 -10.72
N LEU A 734 12.87 -14.59 -11.23
CA LEU A 734 13.92 -15.61 -11.22
C LEU A 734 14.34 -15.86 -9.77
N ASN A 735 13.79 -16.92 -9.17
CA ASN A 735 14.14 -17.45 -7.84
C ASN A 735 15.66 -17.69 -7.65
N TYR A 736 16.42 -17.74 -8.75
CA TYR A 736 17.85 -17.99 -8.74
C TYR A 736 18.55 -17.17 -9.84
N ASP A 737 19.75 -16.65 -9.56
CA ASP A 737 20.59 -15.99 -10.55
C ASP A 737 21.03 -17.06 -11.58
N PRO A 738 20.75 -16.85 -12.89
CA PRO A 738 21.04 -17.85 -13.91
C PRO A 738 22.49 -17.81 -14.42
N HIS A 739 23.28 -16.79 -14.11
CA HIS A 739 24.56 -16.45 -14.75
C HIS A 739 25.75 -17.37 -14.40
N SER A 740 25.47 -18.62 -14.03
CA SER A 740 26.44 -19.68 -13.76
C SER A 740 27.47 -19.89 -14.89
N TRP A 741 27.19 -19.48 -16.13
CA TRP A 741 28.14 -19.58 -17.23
C TRP A 741 29.31 -18.57 -17.14
N LEU A 742 29.18 -17.52 -16.30
CA LEU A 742 30.29 -16.61 -15.98
C LEU A 742 31.33 -17.25 -15.06
N ASP A 743 31.01 -18.39 -14.45
CA ASP A 743 31.97 -19.24 -13.77
C ASP A 743 32.60 -20.26 -14.76
N PRO A 744 33.92 -20.17 -15.08
CA PRO A 744 34.58 -21.11 -15.99
C PRO A 744 34.49 -22.58 -15.57
N VAL A 745 34.40 -22.86 -14.27
CA VAL A 745 34.31 -24.22 -13.72
C VAL A 745 32.88 -24.76 -13.88
N ALA A 746 31.87 -23.95 -13.60
CA ALA A 746 30.46 -24.30 -13.85
C ALA A 746 30.22 -24.49 -15.36
N PHE A 747 30.68 -23.58 -16.21
CA PHE A 747 30.56 -23.68 -17.67
C PHE A 747 31.20 -24.96 -18.22
N LYS A 748 32.29 -25.44 -17.60
CA LYS A 748 32.90 -26.72 -17.95
C LYS A 748 32.03 -27.93 -17.58
N VAL A 749 31.25 -27.85 -16.51
CA VAL A 749 30.27 -28.89 -16.14
C VAL A 749 29.13 -28.90 -17.16
N GLN A 750 28.59 -27.73 -17.48
CA GLN A 750 27.53 -27.53 -18.49
C GLN A 750 27.97 -28.06 -19.88
N MET A 751 29.23 -27.83 -20.26
CA MET A 751 29.84 -28.41 -21.47
C MET A 751 29.71 -29.94 -21.52
N ASN A 752 29.84 -30.64 -20.39
CA ASN A 752 29.71 -32.10 -20.37
C ASN A 752 28.28 -32.56 -20.64
N ILE A 753 27.28 -31.80 -20.17
CA ILE A 753 25.85 -32.06 -20.43
C ILE A 753 25.58 -31.91 -21.93
N VAL A 754 26.04 -30.81 -22.52
CA VAL A 754 25.95 -30.56 -23.97
C VAL A 754 26.62 -31.68 -24.76
N MET A 755 27.84 -32.09 -24.36
CA MET A 755 28.55 -33.20 -25.00
C MET A 755 27.73 -34.51 -24.95
N ASP A 756 27.19 -34.88 -23.79
CA ASP A 756 26.44 -36.12 -23.65
C ASP A 756 25.11 -36.06 -24.43
N GLY A 757 24.43 -34.91 -24.45
CA GLY A 757 23.24 -34.68 -25.29
C GLY A 757 23.55 -34.81 -26.79
N LEU A 758 24.63 -34.19 -27.25
CA LEU A 758 25.09 -34.30 -28.64
C LEU A 758 25.48 -35.73 -29.02
N ILE A 759 26.13 -36.48 -28.13
CA ILE A 759 26.47 -37.90 -28.36
C ILE A 759 25.21 -38.76 -28.44
N ALA A 760 24.20 -38.48 -27.60
CA ALA A 760 22.93 -39.20 -27.62
C ALA A 760 22.17 -38.96 -28.93
N ALA A 761 22.08 -37.70 -29.37
CA ALA A 761 21.42 -37.32 -30.62
C ALA A 761 22.19 -37.78 -31.86
N PHE A 762 23.51 -37.62 -31.86
CA PHE A 762 24.38 -37.84 -33.03
C PHE A 762 25.56 -38.77 -32.75
N PRO A 763 25.32 -40.06 -32.46
CA PRO A 763 26.38 -41.01 -32.06
C PRO A 763 27.44 -41.27 -33.13
N SER A 764 27.22 -40.83 -34.37
CA SER A 764 28.20 -40.95 -35.45
C SER A 764 29.37 -39.96 -35.36
N ALA A 765 29.23 -38.89 -34.57
CA ALA A 765 30.23 -37.84 -34.35
C ALA A 765 30.84 -37.86 -32.92
N GLU A 766 30.57 -38.89 -32.12
CA GLU A 766 31.03 -39.01 -30.73
C GLU A 766 32.54 -38.76 -30.54
N ASP A 767 33.38 -39.35 -31.39
CA ASP A 767 34.84 -39.20 -31.28
C ASP A 767 35.28 -37.72 -31.47
N ASP A 768 34.59 -36.98 -32.34
CA ASP A 768 34.87 -35.56 -32.59
C ASP A 768 34.41 -34.72 -31.38
N PHE A 769 33.19 -34.95 -30.88
CA PHE A 769 32.63 -34.24 -29.72
C PHE A 769 33.48 -34.41 -28.47
N ARG A 770 33.91 -35.63 -28.16
CA ARG A 770 34.79 -35.89 -27.00
C ARG A 770 36.15 -35.22 -27.12
N ALA A 771 36.73 -35.21 -28.33
CA ALA A 771 38.03 -34.58 -28.55
C ALA A 771 37.95 -33.05 -28.45
N ASN A 772 36.86 -32.46 -28.94
CA ASN A 772 36.62 -31.03 -28.86
C ASN A 772 36.35 -30.59 -27.42
N ALA A 773 35.46 -31.30 -26.70
CA ALA A 773 35.19 -31.04 -25.29
C ALA A 773 36.43 -31.18 -24.41
N GLU A 774 37.31 -32.15 -24.67
CA GLU A 774 38.60 -32.27 -23.96
C GLU A 774 39.51 -31.05 -24.21
N SER A 775 39.51 -30.50 -25.43
CA SER A 775 40.28 -29.30 -25.76
C SER A 775 39.70 -28.06 -25.10
N PHE A 776 38.39 -27.84 -25.23
CA PHE A 776 37.71 -26.67 -24.67
C PHE A 776 37.73 -26.68 -23.14
N GLY A 777 37.49 -27.83 -22.52
CA GLY A 777 37.60 -27.97 -21.07
C GLY A 777 39.00 -27.69 -20.51
N ALA A 778 40.07 -27.85 -21.31
CA ALA A 778 41.42 -27.46 -20.93
C ALA A 778 41.68 -25.95 -21.10
N GLU A 779 40.94 -25.28 -21.97
CA GLU A 779 40.96 -23.81 -22.10
C GLU A 779 40.21 -23.18 -20.93
N LEU A 780 39.07 -23.74 -20.52
CA LEU A 780 38.34 -23.33 -19.30
C LEU A 780 39.18 -23.53 -18.02
N ASP A 781 39.89 -24.65 -17.88
CA ASP A 781 40.84 -24.85 -16.77
C ASP A 781 41.93 -23.77 -16.73
N ALA A 782 42.40 -23.34 -17.91
CA ALA A 782 43.43 -22.30 -17.99
C ALA A 782 42.88 -20.89 -17.71
N LEU A 783 41.59 -20.67 -17.98
CA LEU A 783 40.87 -19.45 -17.65
C LEU A 783 40.66 -19.36 -16.13
N ASP A 784 40.18 -20.43 -15.49
CA ASP A 784 40.08 -20.58 -14.04
C ASP A 784 41.42 -20.32 -13.34
N ASP A 785 42.49 -20.99 -13.79
CA ASP A 785 43.86 -20.75 -13.31
C ASP A 785 44.29 -19.27 -13.41
N SER A 786 43.75 -18.51 -14.37
CA SER A 786 44.08 -17.10 -14.60
C SER A 786 43.29 -16.17 -13.67
N PHE A 787 42.00 -16.44 -13.44
CA PHE A 787 41.21 -15.73 -12.44
C PHE A 787 41.74 -15.97 -11.03
N GLU A 788 42.08 -17.22 -10.67
CA GLU A 788 42.67 -17.55 -9.37
C GLU A 788 44.04 -16.86 -9.18
N ALA A 789 44.82 -16.71 -10.25
CA ALA A 789 46.08 -15.98 -10.21
C ALA A 789 45.91 -14.46 -10.00
N ALA A 790 44.75 -13.90 -10.37
CA ALA A 790 44.43 -12.50 -10.17
C ALA A 790 43.80 -12.24 -8.79
N PHE A 791 42.77 -13.01 -8.44
CA PHE A 791 41.86 -12.68 -7.34
C PHE A 791 41.93 -13.62 -6.13
N GLY A 792 42.49 -14.83 -6.28
CA GLY A 792 42.60 -15.79 -5.17
C GLY A 792 43.42 -15.26 -3.98
N GLU A 793 43.45 -15.98 -2.86
CA GLU A 793 44.10 -15.54 -1.59
C GLU A 793 45.53 -15.01 -1.74
N ASN A 794 46.26 -15.45 -2.78
CA ASN A 794 47.64 -15.04 -3.07
C ASN A 794 47.79 -14.40 -4.47
N GLY A 795 46.69 -13.96 -5.06
CA GLY A 795 46.60 -13.35 -6.37
C GLY A 795 47.20 -11.94 -6.43
N THR A 796 47.18 -11.34 -7.63
CA THR A 796 47.72 -9.99 -7.87
C THR A 796 47.01 -8.94 -7.01
N CYS A 797 45.69 -8.99 -6.88
CA CYS A 797 44.90 -8.04 -6.09
C CYS A 797 45.24 -8.11 -4.59
N ALA A 798 45.24 -9.32 -4.02
CA ALA A 798 45.60 -9.55 -2.62
C ALA A 798 47.06 -9.10 -2.31
N VAL A 799 48.00 -9.34 -3.24
CA VAL A 799 49.40 -8.89 -3.09
C VAL A 799 49.53 -7.36 -3.20
N ALA A 800 48.68 -6.73 -4.01
CA ALA A 800 48.61 -5.28 -4.13
C ALA A 800 47.89 -4.61 -2.93
N GLY A 801 47.19 -5.39 -2.11
CA GLY A 801 46.37 -4.89 -1.01
C GLY A 801 45.25 -4.00 -1.51
N GLN A 802 44.66 -4.36 -2.65
CA GLN A 802 43.44 -3.75 -3.17
C GLN A 802 42.25 -4.53 -2.62
N GLU A 803 41.18 -3.81 -2.29
CA GLU A 803 39.86 -4.40 -2.07
C GLU A 803 39.33 -4.92 -3.41
N LYS A 804 38.51 -5.96 -3.35
CA LYS A 804 37.97 -6.65 -4.53
C LYS A 804 36.50 -6.30 -4.72
N THR A 805 36.15 -5.02 -4.52
CA THR A 805 34.79 -4.50 -4.68
C THR A 805 34.61 -3.91 -6.07
N VAL A 806 33.61 -4.38 -6.79
CA VAL A 806 33.33 -4.08 -8.18
C VAL A 806 31.94 -3.46 -8.26
N VAL A 807 31.86 -2.21 -8.68
CA VAL A 807 30.58 -1.52 -8.87
C VAL A 807 30.11 -1.73 -10.31
N ALA A 808 29.01 -2.44 -10.51
CA ALA A 808 28.49 -2.84 -11.83
C ALA A 808 27.04 -2.38 -12.03
N ASN A 809 26.59 -2.23 -13.28
CA ASN A 809 25.21 -1.82 -13.59
C ASN A 809 24.21 -2.99 -13.67
N HIS A 810 24.67 -4.23 -13.49
CA HIS A 810 23.85 -5.43 -13.69
C HIS A 810 24.26 -6.52 -12.70
N ASN A 811 23.27 -7.16 -12.07
CA ASN A 811 23.46 -8.18 -11.05
C ASN A 811 23.70 -9.58 -11.63
N ALA A 812 24.72 -9.72 -12.49
CA ALA A 812 24.98 -10.96 -13.23
C ALA A 812 26.13 -11.81 -12.66
N TYR A 813 26.77 -11.37 -11.58
CA TYR A 813 28.15 -11.77 -11.29
C TYR A 813 28.31 -12.65 -10.06
N SER A 814 27.23 -13.14 -9.43
CA SER A 814 27.29 -13.88 -8.16
C SER A 814 28.21 -15.13 -8.22
N TYR A 815 28.14 -15.90 -9.30
CA TYR A 815 28.95 -17.11 -9.45
C TYR A 815 30.45 -16.83 -9.52
N ILE A 816 30.84 -15.75 -10.21
CA ILE A 816 32.24 -15.35 -10.32
C ILE A 816 32.71 -14.64 -9.03
N ALA A 817 31.80 -13.90 -8.38
CA ALA A 817 31.98 -13.27 -7.08
C ALA A 817 32.38 -14.30 -6.03
N VAL A 818 31.54 -15.31 -5.84
CA VAL A 818 31.75 -16.40 -4.86
C VAL A 818 33.00 -17.20 -5.18
N ARG A 819 33.23 -17.57 -6.45
CA ARG A 819 34.37 -18.41 -6.81
C ARG A 819 35.72 -17.74 -6.52
N TYR A 820 35.83 -16.45 -6.78
CA TYR A 820 37.10 -15.74 -6.74
C TYR A 820 37.19 -14.68 -5.61
N ASP A 821 36.21 -14.68 -4.70
CA ASP A 821 36.17 -13.78 -3.55
C ASP A 821 36.24 -12.31 -4.01
N ILE A 822 35.30 -11.94 -4.88
CA ILE A 822 35.11 -10.58 -5.42
C ILE A 822 33.74 -10.12 -4.95
N GLN A 823 33.66 -8.95 -4.33
CA GLN A 823 32.40 -8.33 -3.96
C GLN A 823 31.87 -7.55 -5.15
N PHE A 824 30.63 -7.79 -5.56
CA PHE A 824 29.94 -6.97 -6.55
C PHE A 824 28.91 -6.13 -5.83
N VAL A 825 28.91 -4.84 -6.14
CA VAL A 825 27.87 -3.88 -5.74
C VAL A 825 27.19 -3.49 -7.04
N THR A 826 25.88 -3.73 -7.12
CA THR A 826 25.11 -3.38 -8.31
C THR A 826 24.54 -1.99 -8.09
N VAL A 827 24.70 -1.10 -9.07
CA VAL A 827 24.00 0.19 -9.07
C VAL A 827 22.75 0.02 -9.91
N HIS A 828 21.61 0.18 -9.26
CA HIS A 828 20.29 0.11 -9.86
C HIS A 828 20.03 1.33 -10.77
N GLY A 829 19.04 1.24 -11.65
CA GLY A 829 18.71 2.33 -12.59
C GLY A 829 19.58 2.42 -13.87
N LEU A 830 20.49 1.47 -14.10
CA LEU A 830 21.24 1.36 -15.36
C LEU A 830 21.07 0.00 -16.01
N ASP A 831 19.83 -0.42 -16.15
CA ASP A 831 19.53 -1.66 -16.81
C ASP A 831 20.17 -1.70 -18.22
N PRO A 832 20.92 -2.77 -18.59
CA PRO A 832 21.39 -2.96 -19.96
C PRO A 832 20.28 -2.91 -21.03
N GLU A 833 19.02 -3.09 -20.64
CA GLU A 833 17.91 -3.48 -21.52
C GLU A 833 16.77 -2.46 -21.50
N GLY A 834 17.14 -1.19 -21.34
CA GLY A 834 16.23 -0.05 -21.49
C GLY A 834 16.97 1.25 -21.80
N GLU A 835 16.22 2.31 -22.11
CA GLU A 835 16.77 3.67 -21.99
C GLU A 835 16.48 4.12 -20.56
N PRO A 836 17.50 4.26 -19.69
CA PRO A 836 17.28 4.63 -18.29
C PRO A 836 16.68 6.03 -18.19
N SER A 837 15.83 6.24 -17.19
CA SER A 837 15.15 7.49 -16.94
C SER A 837 16.15 8.59 -16.51
N PRO A 838 15.79 9.88 -16.61
CA PRO A 838 16.62 10.96 -16.07
C PRO A 838 16.84 10.86 -14.55
N GLU A 839 15.90 10.26 -13.84
CA GLU A 839 15.93 10.03 -12.40
C GLU A 839 16.89 8.89 -12.05
N ASP A 840 16.81 7.77 -12.76
CA ASP A 840 17.75 6.65 -12.61
C ASP A 840 19.20 7.10 -12.79
N ILE A 841 19.44 7.95 -13.80
CA ILE A 841 20.76 8.55 -14.05
C ILE A 841 21.18 9.46 -12.90
N ALA A 842 20.25 10.19 -12.26
CA ALA A 842 20.54 11.04 -11.12
C ALA A 842 20.92 10.20 -9.89
N ASN A 843 20.17 9.15 -9.58
CA ASN A 843 20.41 8.23 -8.46
C ASN A 843 21.79 7.56 -8.61
N VAL A 844 22.12 7.08 -9.82
CA VAL A 844 23.46 6.53 -10.08
C VAL A 844 24.57 7.57 -9.91
N VAL A 845 24.32 8.83 -10.33
CA VAL A 845 25.30 9.91 -10.17
C VAL A 845 25.51 10.24 -8.69
N GLU A 846 24.45 10.24 -7.88
CA GLU A 846 24.49 10.44 -6.44
C GLU A 846 25.29 9.34 -5.75
N HIS A 847 24.89 8.08 -5.94
CA HIS A 847 25.57 6.90 -5.41
C HIS A 847 27.07 6.89 -5.75
N ILE A 848 27.44 7.18 -7.02
CA ILE A 848 28.86 7.27 -7.41
C ILE A 848 29.63 8.35 -6.65
N ASN A 849 29.01 9.50 -6.38
CA ASN A 849 29.66 10.62 -5.70
C ASN A 849 29.78 10.39 -4.19
N GLU A 850 28.78 9.77 -3.58
CA GLU A 850 28.71 9.47 -2.15
C GLU A 850 29.71 8.38 -1.78
N GLU A 851 29.63 7.24 -2.46
CA GLU A 851 30.54 6.10 -2.27
C GLU A 851 31.93 6.34 -2.86
N GLY A 852 32.11 7.44 -3.61
CA GLY A 852 33.37 7.81 -4.21
C GLY A 852 33.86 6.79 -5.25
N VAL A 853 32.92 6.18 -5.97
CA VAL A 853 33.17 5.15 -6.99
C VAL A 853 34.08 5.72 -8.08
N THR A 854 35.22 5.05 -8.32
CA THR A 854 36.22 5.52 -9.29
C THR A 854 36.14 4.81 -10.65
N VAL A 855 35.62 3.59 -10.65
CA VAL A 855 35.41 2.76 -11.84
C VAL A 855 34.01 2.16 -11.75
N LEU A 856 33.18 2.42 -12.76
CA LEU A 856 31.88 1.80 -12.95
C LEU A 856 32.00 0.79 -14.09
N PHE A 857 31.58 -0.44 -13.82
CA PHE A 857 31.54 -1.50 -14.81
C PHE A 857 30.16 -1.53 -15.46
N VAL A 858 30.13 -1.49 -16.79
CA VAL A 858 28.88 -1.52 -17.55
C VAL A 858 28.83 -2.68 -18.53
N GLU A 859 27.63 -3.12 -18.85
CA GLU A 859 27.38 -4.15 -19.87
C GLU A 859 27.75 -3.65 -21.28
N GLU A 860 27.94 -4.57 -22.22
CA GLU A 860 28.22 -4.21 -23.63
C GLU A 860 27.06 -3.45 -24.30
N TYR A 861 25.82 -3.72 -23.88
CA TYR A 861 24.60 -3.22 -24.52
C TYR A 861 23.98 -1.99 -23.85
N THR A 862 24.47 -1.57 -22.68
CA THR A 862 24.01 -0.35 -21.99
C THR A 862 24.10 0.88 -22.89
N ASP A 863 23.08 1.77 -22.84
CA ASP A 863 23.02 2.95 -23.69
C ASP A 863 24.22 3.91 -23.47
N ALA A 864 24.85 4.28 -24.58
CA ALA A 864 26.07 5.08 -24.55
C ALA A 864 25.84 6.56 -24.21
N ALA A 865 24.61 7.08 -24.32
CA ALA A 865 24.26 8.43 -23.93
C ALA A 865 24.12 8.54 -22.40
N SER A 866 23.46 7.56 -21.77
CA SER A 866 23.30 7.48 -20.31
C SER A 866 24.65 7.37 -19.60
N VAL A 867 25.48 6.43 -20.02
CA VAL A 867 26.88 6.30 -19.55
C VAL A 867 27.68 7.59 -19.80
N GLY A 868 27.42 8.27 -20.92
CA GLY A 868 28.07 9.53 -21.27
C GLY A 868 27.73 10.69 -20.33
N SER A 869 26.50 10.73 -19.81
CA SER A 869 26.03 11.73 -18.84
C SER A 869 26.72 11.51 -17.49
N ILE A 870 26.70 10.28 -16.99
CA ILE A 870 27.31 9.89 -15.71
C ILE A 870 28.79 10.25 -15.69
N VAL A 871 29.55 9.86 -16.72
CA VAL A 871 30.98 10.18 -16.82
C VAL A 871 31.23 11.69 -16.85
N GLN A 872 30.33 12.47 -17.42
CA GLN A 872 30.48 13.92 -17.48
C GLN A 872 30.33 14.57 -16.10
N ASP A 873 29.41 14.04 -15.29
CA ASP A 873 28.97 14.67 -14.04
C ASP A 873 29.77 14.16 -12.83
N THR A 874 30.14 12.87 -12.81
CA THR A 874 30.94 12.25 -11.72
C THR A 874 32.44 12.21 -12.04
N GLY A 875 32.80 12.05 -13.31
CA GLY A 875 34.17 11.79 -13.74
C GLY A 875 34.64 10.36 -13.53
N VAL A 876 33.73 9.41 -13.26
CA VAL A 876 34.01 7.97 -13.14
C VAL A 876 34.65 7.41 -14.42
N THR A 877 35.47 6.38 -14.27
CA THR A 877 36.01 5.62 -15.41
C THR A 877 35.10 4.45 -15.75
N ILE A 878 34.78 4.26 -17.02
CA ILE A 878 33.97 3.12 -17.47
C ILE A 878 34.87 1.98 -17.93
N GLU A 879 34.63 0.80 -17.40
CA GLU A 879 35.13 -0.49 -17.90
C GLU A 879 33.93 -1.37 -18.27
N TYR A 880 34.15 -2.41 -19.07
CA TYR A 880 33.05 -3.28 -19.52
C TYR A 880 33.10 -4.65 -18.86
N LEU A 881 31.94 -5.18 -18.47
CA LEU A 881 31.76 -6.59 -18.17
C LEU A 881 30.77 -7.20 -19.17
N TYR A 882 31.11 -8.39 -19.65
CA TYR A 882 30.36 -9.10 -20.68
C TYR A 882 29.61 -10.25 -20.04
N THR A 883 28.27 -10.17 -20.00
CA THR A 883 27.36 -11.23 -19.55
C THR A 883 27.23 -12.34 -20.55
N MET A 884 27.30 -12.05 -21.85
CA MET A 884 27.20 -13.06 -22.92
C MET A 884 25.85 -13.78 -22.99
N GLU A 885 24.79 -13.17 -22.45
CA GLU A 885 23.40 -13.59 -22.70
C GLU A 885 23.06 -13.43 -24.19
N MET A 886 23.49 -12.28 -24.71
CA MET A 886 23.40 -11.89 -26.10
C MET A 886 24.70 -12.16 -26.88
N ALA A 887 24.57 -12.29 -28.20
CA ALA A 887 25.73 -12.46 -29.08
C ALA A 887 26.54 -11.15 -29.14
N PRO A 888 27.88 -11.18 -29.08
CA PRO A 888 28.70 -9.97 -28.93
C PRO A 888 28.61 -9.02 -30.13
N ILE A 889 28.78 -7.73 -29.87
CA ILE A 889 28.78 -6.68 -30.91
C ILE A 889 29.92 -6.92 -31.93
N ASP A 890 31.11 -7.28 -31.46
CA ASP A 890 32.20 -7.72 -32.34
C ASP A 890 32.12 -9.22 -32.60
N SER A 891 31.63 -9.57 -33.79
CA SER A 891 31.55 -10.95 -34.30
C SER A 891 32.87 -11.76 -34.31
N ASN A 892 34.03 -11.16 -34.02
CA ASN A 892 35.28 -11.89 -33.83
C ASN A 892 35.48 -12.39 -32.39
N ASP A 893 34.69 -11.88 -31.45
CA ASP A 893 34.69 -12.34 -30.08
C ASP A 893 33.85 -13.62 -29.94
N ASP A 894 34.36 -14.49 -29.08
CA ASP A 894 33.78 -15.73 -28.59
C ASP A 894 33.81 -15.75 -27.05
N TYR A 895 33.19 -16.75 -26.44
CA TYR A 895 33.15 -16.89 -24.97
C TYR A 895 34.53 -16.72 -24.32
N MET A 896 35.57 -17.38 -24.85
CA MET A 896 36.91 -17.34 -24.27
C MET A 896 37.52 -15.94 -24.34
N SER A 897 37.31 -15.24 -25.45
CA SER A 897 37.81 -13.88 -25.63
C SER A 897 37.08 -12.89 -24.71
N LEU A 898 35.77 -13.02 -24.51
CA LEU A 898 34.96 -12.14 -23.67
C LEU A 898 35.29 -12.35 -22.20
N MET A 899 35.36 -13.60 -21.73
CA MET A 899 35.83 -13.89 -20.36
C MET A 899 37.26 -13.43 -20.10
N SER A 900 38.14 -13.51 -21.11
CA SER A 900 39.50 -12.95 -20.98
C SER A 900 39.50 -11.43 -20.90
N LYS A 901 38.53 -10.75 -21.53
CA LYS A 901 38.34 -9.30 -21.37
C LYS A 901 37.76 -8.97 -20.00
N ASN A 902 36.76 -9.71 -19.51
CA ASN A 902 36.23 -9.57 -18.15
C ASN A 902 37.37 -9.61 -17.13
N LEU A 903 38.22 -10.64 -17.19
CA LEU A 903 39.41 -10.73 -16.32
C LEU A 903 40.31 -9.49 -16.42
N ALA A 904 40.65 -9.06 -17.64
CA ALA A 904 41.54 -7.92 -17.85
C ALA A 904 40.93 -6.58 -17.39
N ASN A 905 39.63 -6.41 -17.56
CA ASN A 905 38.89 -5.22 -17.16
C ASN A 905 38.74 -5.17 -15.63
N LEU A 906 38.45 -6.31 -14.99
CA LEU A 906 38.44 -6.44 -13.53
C LEU A 906 39.82 -6.14 -12.91
N GLU A 907 40.90 -6.71 -13.45
CA GLU A 907 42.27 -6.36 -13.02
C GLU A 907 42.53 -4.85 -13.16
N SER A 908 42.21 -4.28 -14.34
CA SER A 908 42.37 -2.86 -14.64
C SER A 908 41.62 -1.96 -13.66
N GLY A 909 40.33 -2.24 -13.43
CA GLY A 909 39.44 -1.43 -12.60
C GLY A 909 39.76 -1.52 -11.11
N LEU A 910 40.09 -2.72 -10.61
CA LEU A 910 40.52 -2.92 -9.23
C LEU A 910 41.96 -2.48 -8.96
N GLY A 911 42.73 -2.11 -9.99
CA GLY A 911 44.10 -1.64 -9.84
C GLY A 911 45.11 -2.76 -9.55
N CYS A 912 44.80 -3.98 -9.99
CA CYS A 912 45.66 -5.16 -9.98
C CYS A 912 46.35 -5.35 -11.35
#